data_AF-A0A5M8FLB2-F1
#
_entry.id   AF-A0A5M8FLB2-F1
#
_cell.length_a   1.000
_cell.length_b   1.000
_cell.length_c   1.000
_cell.angle_alpha   90.00
_cell.angle_beta   90.00
_cell.angle_gamma   90.00
#
_symmetry.space_group_name_H-M   'P 1'
#
loop_
_entity.id
_entity.type
_entity.pdbx_description
1 polymer ?
#
loop_
_entity_poly.entity_id
_entity_poly.type
_entity_poly.pdbx_seq_one_letter_code
_entity_poly.pdbx_strand_id
1 'polypeptide(L)'
;MWIFIDCETTALNTNSDHVVQVAWILASYDQKIKAKDSYITQPNGFTIPNSAARIHGITTQKARAEGRPLNYVLSQLLRVADQAHSVIGHNVSFDIAMLEEAYRKVDITSPFSSKTSICTMKASTNWCAIKKRGFSKGYKWPTLEELHKKLFGSGFHGAHDARADVNACMNCFFELLRRRIIIGWDNKQGFPNDELANRDQVLLEAINVKEKQVFLLKDEDYSSFGQDLIETCSKVCVTTRKYFDQIFTEPHVWAKMLTQEIDSFGQDFITIQCHIAYLVLFRCKNSPAIVSGNIDLNVKDLNDDWGEDLIELMIRIGYHTLGLGAQFDSSKDFLKFIVYLNSSDCLSSTTNDRGGGEKTLDMGELRRAASDPSTDTDVLSFFANSADMHLAKCLAENPATPEDAIALLLESEHRQELLPSLLQHRNCPSFCLEDVCNEIASDVFFNGNEEVVKSQNLVDQVLVPLASNASLDTEYLGILFLQWNAYKKVMKALERNPRFTNLVKNAAFDIFEEVETARYYASSSLASAIVLAHLAEHNVIEVRMLVLKNARTPLRVLFTLAHDRSLAVRLALAEKETVSLEILAKLACDTSVDVRVAVVRNSAATEDILCRLAVDADLDVRLAVANVEMLSTGIGAILVKDRTEEIRLCLARRSNLDSRFFGALAADLCEVVRVALAERNDLGEVMMCGLASDDSDRVKLALVKNSSATPRVIDAVACLSEDFNLPLAIALARSVHANTALFKKMAKFNDERVRLNIAVRKDCTHDVLAGLLEDENEEIRKAAKWNLDNYGCLKTN
;
A
#
# COMPACT_ATOMS: atom_id res chain seq x y z
N MET A 1 17.84 -0.87 -27.70
CA MET A 1 16.88 0.04 -28.34
C MET A 1 15.64 -0.73 -28.77
N TRP A 2 14.48 -0.17 -28.48
CA TRP A 2 13.16 -0.77 -28.69
C TRP A 2 12.28 0.19 -29.47
N ILE A 3 11.58 -0.31 -30.50
CA ILE A 3 10.58 0.47 -31.23
C ILE A 3 9.19 -0.03 -30.90
N PHE A 4 8.35 0.87 -30.41
CA PHE A 4 6.94 0.66 -30.18
C PHE A 4 6.19 1.14 -31.42
N ILE A 5 5.25 0.35 -31.92
CA ILE A 5 4.46 0.69 -33.11
C ILE A 5 2.98 0.43 -32.86
N ASP A 6 2.16 1.22 -33.53
CA ASP A 6 0.71 1.04 -33.62
C ASP A 6 0.19 1.61 -34.96
N CYS A 7 -0.80 0.95 -35.56
CA CYS A 7 -1.40 1.33 -36.83
C CYS A 7 -2.92 1.35 -36.81
N GLU A 8 -3.51 2.43 -37.33
CA GLU A 8 -4.93 2.47 -37.68
C GLU A 8 -5.12 2.07 -39.14
N THR A 9 -6.23 1.39 -39.45
CA THR A 9 -6.42 0.71 -40.75
C THR A 9 -7.85 0.83 -41.27
N THR A 10 -8.05 0.56 -42.56
CA THR A 10 -9.38 0.58 -43.18
C THR A 10 -10.27 -0.58 -42.74
N ALA A 11 -9.69 -1.75 -42.44
CA ALA A 11 -10.32 -2.95 -41.88
C ALA A 11 -9.25 -4.00 -41.50
N LEU A 12 -9.65 -5.26 -41.26
CA LEU A 12 -8.83 -6.29 -40.60
C LEU A 12 -8.07 -7.24 -41.56
N ASN A 13 -8.16 -7.05 -42.89
CA ASN A 13 -7.49 -7.93 -43.85
C ASN A 13 -6.09 -7.40 -44.20
N THR A 14 -5.06 -8.03 -43.64
CA THR A 14 -3.66 -7.61 -43.78
C THR A 14 -3.10 -7.64 -45.20
N ASN A 15 -3.78 -8.27 -46.16
CA ASN A 15 -3.32 -8.37 -47.55
C ASN A 15 -3.97 -7.32 -48.47
N SER A 16 -5.16 -6.84 -48.12
CA SER A 16 -5.94 -5.95 -49.02
C SER A 16 -6.26 -4.60 -48.42
N ASP A 17 -6.32 -4.49 -47.09
CA ASP A 17 -6.61 -3.23 -46.42
C ASP A 17 -5.42 -2.27 -46.43
N HIS A 18 -5.71 -1.03 -46.06
CA HIS A 18 -4.75 0.06 -46.10
C HIS A 18 -4.50 0.60 -44.71
N VAL A 19 -3.24 0.88 -44.42
CA VAL A 19 -2.82 1.68 -43.27
C VAL A 19 -3.37 3.10 -43.47
N VAL A 20 -3.90 3.68 -42.39
CA VAL A 20 -4.52 5.01 -42.33
C VAL A 20 -3.71 5.95 -41.45
N GLN A 21 -3.17 5.45 -40.34
CA GLN A 21 -2.27 6.17 -39.45
C GLN A 21 -1.18 5.22 -38.99
N VAL A 22 0.04 5.73 -38.82
CA VAL A 22 1.15 5.01 -38.21
C VAL A 22 1.74 5.88 -37.12
N ALA A 23 1.93 5.31 -35.93
CA ALA A 23 2.66 5.96 -34.86
C ALA A 23 3.79 5.05 -34.37
N TRP A 24 4.87 5.67 -33.92
CA TRP A 24 5.99 4.95 -33.33
C TRP A 24 6.67 5.73 -32.23
N ILE A 25 7.31 4.98 -31.33
CA ILE A 25 8.24 5.51 -30.33
C ILE A 25 9.49 4.63 -30.34
N LEU A 26 10.65 5.22 -30.59
CA LEU A 26 11.95 4.61 -30.39
C LEU A 26 12.44 5.00 -28.99
N ALA A 27 12.56 4.03 -28.10
CA ALA A 27 13.05 4.26 -26.74
C ALA A 27 14.24 3.34 -26.40
N SER A 28 15.10 3.84 -25.53
CA SER A 28 16.14 3.01 -24.88
C SER A 28 15.56 2.17 -23.74
N TYR A 29 16.39 1.35 -23.12
CA TYR A 29 16.00 0.37 -22.10
C TYR A 29 15.56 0.87 -20.69
N ASP A 30 15.81 2.05 -20.13
CA ASP A 30 16.06 3.37 -20.68
C ASP A 30 14.81 4.27 -20.49
N GLN A 31 13.68 3.86 -21.05
CA GLN A 31 12.46 4.70 -21.15
C GLN A 31 12.67 6.08 -21.79
N LYS A 32 13.89 6.52 -22.10
CA LYS A 32 14.16 7.78 -22.79
C LYS A 32 13.76 7.62 -24.24
N ILE A 33 12.87 8.50 -24.66
CA ILE A 33 12.42 8.58 -26.04
C ILE A 33 13.54 9.21 -26.86
N LYS A 34 14.03 8.47 -27.85
CA LYS A 34 15.03 8.94 -28.82
C LYS A 34 14.39 9.52 -30.08
N ALA A 35 13.26 8.97 -30.48
CA ALA A 35 12.42 9.51 -31.55
C ALA A 35 10.98 9.08 -31.30
N LYS A 36 10.02 9.93 -31.65
CA LYS A 36 8.60 9.58 -31.70
C LYS A 36 7.94 10.39 -32.80
N ASP A 37 6.99 9.78 -33.47
CA ASP A 37 6.23 10.48 -34.52
C ASP A 37 4.90 9.76 -34.77
N SER A 38 3.97 10.48 -35.41
CA SER A 38 2.69 9.94 -35.84
C SER A 38 2.26 10.62 -37.14
N TYR A 39 1.92 9.82 -38.15
CA TYR A 39 1.51 10.31 -39.45
C TYR A 39 0.21 9.67 -39.90
N ILE A 40 -0.72 10.49 -40.39
CA ILE A 40 -1.84 10.03 -41.19
C ILE A 40 -1.34 9.80 -42.62
N THR A 41 -1.70 8.68 -43.23
CA THR A 41 -1.35 8.37 -44.61
C THR A 41 -2.41 8.91 -45.57
N GLN A 42 -1.97 9.58 -46.63
CA GLN A 42 -2.87 10.12 -47.65
C GLN A 42 -3.46 8.97 -48.50
N PRO A 43 -4.80 8.86 -48.62
CA PRO A 43 -5.41 7.79 -49.40
C PRO A 43 -5.13 7.95 -50.90
N ASN A 44 -4.58 6.91 -51.53
CA ASN A 44 -4.36 6.85 -52.98
C ASN A 44 -5.13 5.66 -53.57
N GLY A 45 -6.22 5.92 -54.29
CA GLY A 45 -7.03 4.89 -54.93
C GLY A 45 -7.98 4.11 -53.99
N PHE A 46 -8.13 4.54 -52.73
CA PHE A 46 -9.08 3.95 -51.78
C PHE A 46 -9.83 5.01 -50.95
N THR A 47 -10.90 4.59 -50.30
CA THR A 47 -11.65 5.39 -49.33
C THR A 47 -11.62 4.71 -47.96
N ILE A 48 -11.56 5.51 -46.91
CA ILE A 48 -11.64 5.01 -45.53
C ILE A 48 -13.12 4.77 -45.22
N PRO A 49 -13.53 3.53 -44.89
CA PRO A 49 -14.92 3.22 -44.57
C PRO A 49 -15.41 4.00 -43.34
N ASN A 50 -16.68 4.42 -43.36
CA ASN A 50 -17.28 5.12 -42.22
C ASN A 50 -17.25 4.29 -40.92
N SER A 51 -17.26 2.96 -41.01
CA SER A 51 -17.12 2.07 -39.84
C SER A 51 -15.75 2.20 -39.17
N ALA A 52 -14.67 2.30 -39.94
CA ALA A 52 -13.31 2.49 -39.43
C ALA A 52 -13.13 3.92 -38.90
N ALA A 53 -13.59 4.92 -39.67
CA ALA A 53 -13.51 6.33 -39.26
C ALA A 53 -14.27 6.64 -37.95
N ARG A 54 -15.32 5.88 -37.60
CA ARG A 54 -16.01 5.99 -36.30
C ARG A 54 -15.19 5.48 -35.12
N ILE A 55 -14.26 4.56 -35.38
CA ILE A 55 -13.40 3.97 -34.35
C ILE A 55 -12.23 4.92 -34.11
N HIS A 56 -11.46 5.23 -35.15
CA HIS A 56 -10.20 5.97 -35.01
C HIS A 56 -10.28 7.47 -35.37
N GLY A 57 -11.47 7.98 -35.71
CA GLY A 57 -11.70 9.42 -35.93
C GLY A 57 -11.09 10.02 -37.20
N ILE A 58 -10.54 9.22 -38.13
CA ILE A 58 -9.91 9.72 -39.37
C ILE A 58 -10.84 9.45 -40.56
N THR A 59 -11.43 10.50 -41.11
CA THR A 59 -12.24 10.41 -42.32
C THR A 59 -11.38 10.46 -43.57
N THR A 60 -11.92 9.99 -44.71
CA THR A 60 -11.25 10.13 -46.02
C THR A 60 -10.90 11.60 -46.33
N GLN A 61 -11.77 12.54 -45.93
CA GLN A 61 -11.53 13.97 -46.12
C GLN A 61 -10.36 14.46 -45.28
N LYS A 62 -10.33 14.09 -43.98
CA LYS A 62 -9.22 14.43 -43.06
C LYS A 62 -7.90 13.86 -43.57
N ALA A 63 -7.88 12.58 -43.94
CA ALA A 63 -6.67 11.92 -44.45
C ALA A 63 -6.17 12.52 -45.78
N ARG A 64 -7.06 13.06 -46.62
CA ARG A 64 -6.64 13.78 -47.84
C ARG A 64 -6.05 15.15 -47.56
N ALA A 65 -6.58 15.86 -46.55
CA ALA A 65 -6.17 17.21 -46.20
C ALA A 65 -4.88 17.24 -45.37
N GLU A 66 -4.75 16.33 -44.40
CA GLU A 66 -3.68 16.33 -43.39
C GLU A 66 -2.66 15.19 -43.60
N GLY A 67 -3.00 14.20 -44.42
CA GLY A 67 -2.16 13.01 -44.61
C GLY A 67 -0.92 13.26 -45.46
N ARG A 68 0.11 12.44 -45.22
CA ARG A 68 1.35 12.41 -46.02
C ARG A 68 1.37 11.22 -46.97
N PRO A 69 2.06 11.31 -48.12
CA PRO A 69 2.24 10.16 -49.01
C PRO A 69 2.79 8.93 -48.29
N LEU A 70 2.26 7.74 -48.60
CA LEU A 70 2.61 6.49 -47.91
C LEU A 70 4.12 6.20 -47.93
N ASN A 71 4.78 6.43 -49.06
CA ASN A 71 6.22 6.28 -49.22
C ASN A 71 7.02 7.20 -48.28
N TYR A 72 6.56 8.43 -48.05
CA TYR A 72 7.19 9.35 -47.10
C TYR A 72 7.10 8.83 -45.67
N VAL A 73 5.90 8.40 -45.25
CA VAL A 73 5.65 7.88 -43.89
C VAL A 73 6.51 6.64 -43.63
N LEU A 74 6.52 5.69 -44.54
CA LEU A 74 7.30 4.47 -44.43
C LEU A 74 8.82 4.73 -44.45
N SER A 75 9.27 5.73 -45.21
CA SER A 75 10.68 6.14 -45.18
C SER A 75 11.10 6.74 -43.84
N GLN A 76 10.21 7.49 -43.16
CA GLN A 76 10.49 7.98 -41.81
C GLN A 76 10.55 6.83 -40.79
N LEU A 77 9.61 5.90 -40.86
CA LEU A 77 9.58 4.73 -39.98
C LEU A 77 10.81 3.84 -40.17
N LEU A 78 11.25 3.59 -41.41
CA LEU A 78 12.44 2.81 -41.71
C LEU A 78 13.70 3.36 -41.02
N ARG A 79 13.92 4.68 -41.11
CA ARG A 79 15.09 5.37 -40.51
C ARG A 79 15.22 5.17 -39.00
N VAL A 80 14.09 5.08 -38.30
CA VAL A 80 14.08 4.88 -36.84
C VAL A 80 14.01 3.41 -36.47
N ALA A 81 13.32 2.58 -37.26
CA ALA A 81 13.18 1.15 -37.01
C ALA A 81 14.53 0.44 -37.12
N ASP A 82 15.42 0.85 -38.03
CA ASP A 82 16.76 0.28 -38.19
C ASP A 82 17.60 0.36 -36.90
N GLN A 83 17.36 1.38 -36.07
CA GLN A 83 18.06 1.58 -34.80
C GLN A 83 17.56 0.64 -33.68
N ALA A 84 16.41 0.00 -33.86
CA ALA A 84 15.80 -0.87 -32.85
C ALA A 84 16.17 -2.35 -33.05
N HIS A 85 16.43 -3.04 -31.94
CA HIS A 85 16.65 -4.49 -31.95
C HIS A 85 15.33 -5.28 -31.95
N SER A 86 14.35 -4.77 -31.19
CA SER A 86 13.04 -5.40 -31.05
C SER A 86 11.94 -4.43 -31.43
N VAL A 87 10.87 -4.99 -31.98
CA VAL A 87 9.61 -4.30 -32.26
C VAL A 87 8.57 -4.74 -31.23
N ILE A 88 7.92 -3.77 -30.58
CA ILE A 88 6.93 -3.99 -29.52
C ILE A 88 5.62 -3.34 -29.93
N GLY A 89 4.51 -3.99 -29.58
CA GLY A 89 3.17 -3.44 -29.79
C GLY A 89 2.12 -4.27 -29.06
N HIS A 90 0.88 -3.77 -29.06
CA HIS A 90 -0.26 -4.49 -28.51
C HIS A 90 -1.01 -5.18 -29.64
N ASN A 91 -0.92 -6.51 -29.73
CA ASN A 91 -1.29 -7.27 -30.94
C ASN A 91 -0.37 -7.03 -32.16
N VAL A 92 0.90 -6.67 -31.90
CA VAL A 92 1.94 -6.25 -32.88
C VAL A 92 2.09 -7.09 -34.15
N SER A 93 1.72 -8.38 -34.14
CA SER A 93 1.75 -9.21 -35.35
C SER A 93 0.80 -8.70 -36.43
N PHE A 94 -0.31 -8.07 -36.05
CA PHE A 94 -1.24 -7.45 -36.98
C PHE A 94 -0.63 -6.19 -37.60
N ASP A 95 -0.06 -5.31 -36.78
CA ASP A 95 0.60 -4.07 -37.21
C ASP A 95 1.76 -4.36 -38.16
N ILE A 96 2.62 -5.32 -37.82
CA ILE A 96 3.74 -5.74 -38.68
C ILE A 96 3.23 -6.23 -40.03
N ALA A 97 2.18 -7.07 -40.06
CA ALA A 97 1.63 -7.58 -41.32
C ALA A 97 1.06 -6.45 -42.20
N MET A 98 0.33 -5.50 -41.60
CA MET A 98 -0.17 -4.31 -42.30
C MET A 98 0.96 -3.43 -42.84
N LEU A 99 2.03 -3.25 -42.06
CA LEU A 99 3.19 -2.46 -42.47
C LEU A 99 4.00 -3.18 -43.55
N GLU A 100 4.17 -4.50 -43.47
CA GLU A 100 4.84 -5.29 -44.52
C GLU A 100 4.10 -5.20 -45.86
N GLU A 101 2.77 -5.26 -45.83
CA GLU A 101 1.94 -4.99 -47.01
C GLU A 101 2.17 -3.57 -47.56
N ALA A 102 2.18 -2.57 -46.67
CA ALA A 102 2.40 -1.18 -47.05
C ALA A 102 3.80 -0.96 -47.66
N TYR A 103 4.85 -1.56 -47.08
CA TYR A 103 6.22 -1.55 -47.59
C TYR A 103 6.31 -2.20 -48.98
N ARG A 104 5.62 -3.33 -49.19
CA ARG A 104 5.59 -4.00 -50.49
C ARG A 104 4.89 -3.16 -51.57
N LYS A 105 3.83 -2.45 -51.22
CA LYS A 105 3.10 -1.55 -52.14
C LYS A 105 3.97 -0.37 -52.63
N VAL A 106 5.01 0.02 -51.89
CA VAL A 106 5.92 1.12 -52.26
C VAL A 106 7.33 0.65 -52.65
N ASP A 107 7.53 -0.67 -52.81
CA ASP A 107 8.80 -1.29 -53.18
C ASP A 107 9.99 -0.92 -52.25
N ILE A 108 9.74 -0.90 -50.94
CA ILE A 108 10.75 -0.67 -49.90
C ILE A 108 10.89 -1.95 -49.07
N THR A 109 12.12 -2.37 -48.75
CA THR A 109 12.36 -3.53 -47.88
C THR A 109 11.94 -3.24 -46.44
N SER A 110 11.06 -4.07 -45.88
CA SER A 110 10.57 -3.91 -44.51
C SER A 110 11.68 -4.17 -43.47
N PRO A 111 11.83 -3.33 -42.44
CA PRO A 111 12.83 -3.52 -41.40
C PRO A 111 12.44 -4.59 -40.38
N PHE A 112 11.21 -5.10 -40.38
CA PHE A 112 10.69 -5.92 -39.27
C PHE A 112 11.03 -7.40 -39.36
N SER A 113 11.30 -7.93 -40.55
CA SER A 113 11.55 -9.36 -40.78
C SER A 113 12.75 -9.93 -40.00
N SER A 114 13.74 -9.09 -39.69
CA SER A 114 14.96 -9.45 -38.96
C SER A 114 14.91 -9.09 -37.47
N LYS A 115 13.83 -8.45 -36.99
CA LYS A 115 13.70 -7.95 -35.62
C LYS A 115 12.88 -8.88 -34.76
N THR A 116 13.21 -8.95 -33.48
CA THR A 116 12.44 -9.79 -32.56
C THR A 116 11.16 -9.06 -32.13
N SER A 117 9.99 -9.69 -32.33
CA SER A 117 8.69 -9.08 -32.00
C SER A 117 8.22 -9.43 -30.58
N ILE A 118 7.79 -8.43 -29.80
CA ILE A 118 7.22 -8.62 -28.47
C ILE A 118 5.79 -8.08 -28.43
N CYS A 119 4.84 -8.95 -28.10
CA CYS A 119 3.42 -8.61 -28.06
C CYS A 119 2.94 -8.48 -26.60
N THR A 120 2.65 -7.26 -26.15
CA THR A 120 2.18 -6.99 -24.77
C THR A 120 0.86 -7.68 -24.46
N MET A 121 -0.04 -7.81 -25.45
CA MET A 121 -1.28 -8.56 -25.35
C MET A 121 -1.04 -10.04 -24.97
N LYS A 122 -0.15 -10.73 -25.70
CA LYS A 122 0.16 -12.15 -25.44
C LYS A 122 0.91 -12.31 -24.12
N ALA A 123 1.92 -11.48 -23.90
CA ALA A 123 2.75 -11.49 -22.69
C ALA A 123 1.93 -11.33 -21.41
N SER A 124 0.95 -10.43 -21.43
CA SER A 124 0.11 -10.15 -20.26
C SER A 124 -1.09 -11.07 -20.13
N THR A 125 -1.39 -11.98 -21.07
CA THR A 125 -2.65 -12.76 -21.08
C THR A 125 -2.86 -13.57 -19.80
N ASN A 126 -1.86 -14.35 -19.38
CA ASN A 126 -1.97 -15.18 -18.18
C ASN A 126 -2.03 -14.34 -16.91
N TRP A 127 -1.34 -13.20 -16.90
CA TRP A 127 -1.32 -12.28 -15.77
C TRP A 127 -2.64 -11.50 -15.66
N CYS A 128 -3.20 -11.04 -16.77
CA CYS A 128 -4.52 -10.41 -16.85
C CYS A 128 -5.62 -11.37 -16.41
N ALA A 129 -5.51 -12.66 -16.75
CA ALA A 129 -6.38 -13.75 -16.31
C ALA A 129 -7.89 -13.47 -16.54
N ILE A 130 -8.22 -12.72 -17.60
CA ILE A 130 -9.60 -12.34 -17.92
C ILE A 130 -10.32 -13.59 -18.44
N LYS A 131 -11.43 -14.00 -17.81
CA LYS A 131 -12.18 -15.18 -18.25
C LYS A 131 -12.85 -14.94 -19.60
N LYS A 132 -12.78 -15.92 -20.51
CA LYS A 132 -13.57 -15.91 -21.75
C LYS A 132 -15.05 -16.04 -21.42
N ARG A 133 -15.93 -15.45 -22.23
CA ARG A 133 -17.38 -15.69 -22.15
C ARG A 133 -17.68 -17.11 -22.65
N GLY A 134 -18.48 -17.87 -21.91
CA GLY A 134 -18.85 -19.26 -22.22
C GLY A 134 -17.92 -20.33 -21.62
N PHE A 135 -18.06 -21.58 -22.04
CA PHE A 135 -17.31 -22.75 -21.53
C PHE A 135 -15.92 -22.94 -22.18
N SER A 136 -15.40 -21.93 -22.86
CA SER A 136 -14.13 -22.02 -23.60
C SER A 136 -12.93 -22.02 -22.65
N LYS A 137 -12.00 -22.96 -22.84
CA LYS A 137 -10.76 -23.05 -22.05
C LYS A 137 -9.81 -21.86 -22.34
N GLY A 138 -9.06 -21.44 -21.31
CA GLY A 138 -8.05 -20.39 -21.35
C GLY A 138 -8.59 -18.97 -21.10
N TYR A 139 -7.67 -18.00 -21.01
CA TYR A 139 -8.00 -16.59 -20.76
C TYR A 139 -8.25 -15.82 -22.07
N LYS A 140 -9.10 -14.80 -21.98
CA LYS A 140 -9.32 -13.78 -23.01
C LYS A 140 -8.04 -12.96 -23.11
N TRP A 141 -7.63 -12.63 -24.34
CA TRP A 141 -6.60 -11.62 -24.56
C TRP A 141 -7.10 -10.27 -24.06
N PRO A 142 -6.31 -9.57 -23.21
CA PRO A 142 -6.69 -8.24 -22.75
C PRO A 142 -6.66 -7.27 -23.93
N THR A 143 -7.59 -6.32 -23.99
CA THR A 143 -7.40 -5.12 -24.81
C THR A 143 -6.32 -4.24 -24.20
N LEU A 144 -5.78 -3.27 -24.96
CA LEU A 144 -4.77 -2.35 -24.45
C LEU A 144 -5.33 -1.55 -23.26
N GLU A 145 -6.59 -1.13 -23.33
CA GLU A 145 -7.27 -0.45 -22.23
C GLU A 145 -7.47 -1.36 -21.01
N GLU A 146 -7.83 -2.63 -21.18
CA GLU A 146 -7.95 -3.60 -20.08
C GLU A 146 -6.59 -3.84 -19.41
N LEU A 147 -5.53 -3.93 -20.21
CA LEU A 147 -4.15 -4.07 -19.71
C LEU A 147 -3.73 -2.80 -18.96
N HIS A 148 -3.90 -1.62 -19.56
CA HIS A 148 -3.56 -0.34 -18.96
C HIS A 148 -4.31 -0.14 -17.64
N LYS A 149 -5.62 -0.40 -17.62
CA LYS A 149 -6.44 -0.34 -16.41
C LYS A 149 -5.99 -1.32 -15.35
N LYS A 150 -5.52 -2.51 -15.74
CA LYS A 150 -5.00 -3.48 -14.78
C LYS A 150 -3.63 -3.09 -14.21
N LEU A 151 -2.79 -2.43 -15.00
CA LEU A 151 -1.46 -1.98 -14.57
C LEU A 151 -1.53 -0.69 -13.73
N PHE A 152 -2.36 0.27 -14.14
CA PHE A 152 -2.35 1.65 -13.63
C PHE A 152 -3.66 2.06 -12.92
N GLY A 153 -4.67 1.19 -12.86
CA GLY A 153 -5.94 1.46 -12.17
C GLY A 153 -6.95 2.31 -12.96
N SER A 154 -6.52 2.96 -14.04
CA SER A 154 -7.35 3.78 -14.94
C SER A 154 -7.11 3.43 -16.41
N GLY A 155 -8.09 3.73 -17.26
CA GLY A 155 -7.88 3.74 -18.72
C GLY A 155 -6.99 4.92 -19.13
N PHE A 156 -6.70 5.06 -20.43
CA PHE A 156 -5.98 6.21 -20.97
C PHE A 156 -6.87 6.98 -21.95
N HIS A 157 -6.61 8.29 -22.07
CA HIS A 157 -7.39 9.16 -22.96
C HIS A 157 -6.93 9.00 -24.42
N GLY A 158 -7.89 9.01 -25.35
CA GLY A 158 -7.60 8.95 -26.79
C GLY A 158 -7.40 7.54 -27.34
N ALA A 159 -7.93 6.49 -26.70
CA ALA A 159 -7.92 5.14 -27.25
C ALA A 159 -8.46 5.12 -28.70
N HIS A 160 -7.83 4.33 -29.57
CA HIS A 160 -8.07 4.30 -31.02
C HIS A 160 -7.50 5.52 -31.77
N ASP A 161 -6.49 6.18 -31.21
CA ASP A 161 -5.56 7.03 -31.95
C ASP A 161 -4.18 6.41 -31.82
N ALA A 162 -3.51 6.17 -32.95
CA ALA A 162 -2.25 5.43 -32.96
C ALA A 162 -1.18 6.07 -32.06
N ARG A 163 -1.17 7.40 -31.91
CA ARG A 163 -0.23 8.10 -31.03
C ARG A 163 -0.54 7.83 -29.56
N ALA A 164 -1.81 7.87 -29.15
CA ALA A 164 -2.21 7.54 -27.78
C ALA A 164 -1.92 6.06 -27.46
N ASP A 165 -2.27 5.17 -28.38
CA ASP A 165 -2.13 3.72 -28.22
C ASP A 165 -0.66 3.29 -28.15
N VAL A 166 0.23 3.88 -28.96
CA VAL A 166 1.68 3.56 -28.87
C VAL A 166 2.31 4.06 -27.56
N ASN A 167 1.88 5.20 -27.01
CA ASN A 167 2.34 5.69 -25.70
C ASN A 167 1.85 4.77 -24.57
N ALA A 168 0.55 4.42 -24.59
CA ALA A 168 -0.02 3.50 -23.62
C ALA A 168 0.65 2.12 -23.69
N CYS A 169 0.96 1.63 -24.89
CA CYS A 169 1.67 0.38 -25.11
C CYS A 169 3.10 0.42 -24.53
N MET A 170 3.84 1.51 -24.77
CA MET A 170 5.18 1.71 -24.20
C MET A 170 5.15 1.65 -22.67
N ASN A 171 4.24 2.42 -22.05
CA ASN A 171 4.10 2.45 -20.59
C ASN A 171 3.73 1.06 -20.05
N CYS A 172 2.77 0.37 -20.68
CA CYS A 172 2.40 -0.99 -20.29
C CYS A 172 3.58 -1.96 -20.39
N PHE A 173 4.39 -1.87 -21.43
CA PHE A 173 5.54 -2.75 -21.63
C PHE A 173 6.62 -2.57 -20.55
N PHE A 174 7.00 -1.33 -20.25
CA PHE A 174 7.99 -1.06 -19.19
C PHE A 174 7.48 -1.48 -17.81
N GLU A 175 6.19 -1.29 -17.54
CA GLU A 175 5.58 -1.75 -16.28
C GLU A 175 5.52 -3.29 -16.20
N LEU A 176 5.23 -3.98 -17.32
CA LEU A 176 5.30 -5.45 -17.40
C LEU A 176 6.72 -5.99 -17.17
N LEU A 177 7.75 -5.27 -17.61
CA LEU A 177 9.16 -5.57 -17.32
C LEU A 177 9.47 -5.33 -15.84
N ARG A 178 9.09 -4.16 -15.28
CA ARG A 178 9.30 -3.80 -13.88
C ARG A 178 8.71 -4.85 -12.93
N ARG A 179 7.49 -5.32 -13.22
CA ARG A 179 6.80 -6.37 -12.44
C ARG A 179 7.26 -7.79 -12.74
N ARG A 180 8.28 -7.97 -13.59
CA ARG A 180 8.80 -9.28 -14.02
C ARG A 180 7.71 -10.21 -14.56
N ILE A 181 6.74 -9.67 -15.29
CA ILE A 181 5.68 -10.44 -15.94
C ILE A 181 6.17 -10.97 -17.29
N ILE A 182 6.99 -10.17 -17.97
CA ILE A 182 7.80 -10.61 -19.11
C ILE A 182 9.15 -11.08 -18.56
N ILE A 183 9.41 -12.40 -18.59
CA ILE A 183 10.62 -13.02 -18.06
C ILE A 183 11.37 -13.73 -19.20
N GLY A 184 12.71 -13.77 -19.13
CA GLY A 184 13.53 -14.62 -20.02
C GLY A 184 14.10 -13.92 -21.25
N TRP A 185 14.03 -12.59 -21.29
CA TRP A 185 14.76 -11.77 -22.28
C TRP A 185 16.11 -11.25 -21.79
N ASP A 186 16.39 -11.38 -20.49
CA ASP A 186 17.67 -11.01 -19.85
C ASP A 186 18.84 -11.90 -20.27
N ASN A 187 18.58 -13.15 -20.66
CA ASN A 187 19.63 -14.19 -20.71
C ASN A 187 20.26 -14.45 -22.09
N LYS A 188 20.07 -13.60 -23.10
CA LYS A 188 20.79 -13.79 -24.38
C LYS A 188 21.63 -12.64 -24.90
N GLN A 189 21.48 -11.39 -24.47
CA GLN A 189 22.30 -10.29 -24.99
C GLN A 189 22.55 -9.16 -23.97
N GLY A 190 23.12 -9.49 -22.80
CA GLY A 190 23.83 -8.50 -21.96
C GLY A 190 22.95 -7.54 -21.16
N PHE A 191 21.91 -8.02 -20.49
CA PHE A 191 21.27 -7.26 -19.41
C PHE A 191 22.20 -7.23 -18.18
N PRO A 192 22.62 -6.06 -17.67
CA PRO A 192 23.15 -5.96 -16.32
C PRO A 192 21.94 -6.08 -15.39
N ASN A 193 21.89 -7.17 -14.61
CA ASN A 193 20.82 -7.42 -13.63
C ASN A 193 20.68 -6.32 -12.57
N ASP A 194 21.60 -5.35 -12.51
CA ASP A 194 21.70 -4.34 -11.46
C ASP A 194 21.48 -2.89 -11.94
N GLU A 195 21.34 -2.62 -13.25
CA GLU A 195 21.27 -1.22 -13.76
C GLU A 195 19.86 -0.65 -13.98
N LEU A 196 18.81 -1.48 -14.04
CA LEU A 196 17.43 -0.97 -14.07
C LEU A 196 16.95 -0.49 -12.69
N ALA A 197 17.63 -0.90 -11.61
CA ALA A 197 17.44 -0.43 -10.25
C ALA A 197 18.21 0.86 -9.94
N ASN A 198 19.09 1.32 -10.84
CA ASN A 198 20.05 2.40 -10.55
C ASN A 198 20.01 3.56 -11.56
N ARG A 199 18.86 3.78 -12.19
CA ARG A 199 18.71 4.78 -13.27
C ARG A 199 18.58 6.21 -12.77
N ASP A 200 18.22 6.40 -11.51
CA ASP A 200 18.16 7.71 -10.89
C ASP A 200 19.58 8.25 -10.62
N GLN A 201 20.56 7.38 -10.38
CA GLN A 201 21.93 7.79 -10.04
C GLN A 201 22.76 8.21 -11.28
N VAL A 202 22.57 7.57 -12.44
CA VAL A 202 23.34 7.88 -13.68
C VAL A 202 22.76 9.09 -14.45
N LEU A 203 21.48 9.40 -14.29
CA LEU A 203 20.90 10.65 -14.80
C LEU A 203 21.40 11.87 -14.02
N LEU A 204 21.53 11.74 -12.70
CA LEU A 204 22.11 12.77 -11.83
C LEU A 204 23.59 13.04 -12.16
N GLU A 205 24.39 12.02 -12.47
CA GLU A 205 25.79 12.21 -12.87
C GLU A 205 25.94 12.80 -14.29
N ALA A 206 25.06 12.49 -15.25
CA ALA A 206 25.10 13.08 -16.59
C ALA A 206 24.59 14.54 -16.63
N ILE A 207 23.68 14.90 -15.72
CA ILE A 207 23.24 16.29 -15.49
C ILE A 207 24.39 17.08 -14.82
N ASN A 208 25.12 16.47 -13.88
CA ASN A 208 26.27 17.09 -13.21
C ASN A 208 27.50 17.37 -14.11
N VAL A 209 27.57 16.81 -15.33
CA VAL A 209 28.66 17.12 -16.28
C VAL A 209 28.33 18.34 -17.16
N LYS A 210 27.05 18.69 -17.36
CA LYS A 210 26.68 19.89 -18.16
C LYS A 210 26.60 21.18 -17.36
N GLU A 211 26.37 21.12 -16.05
CA GLU A 211 26.29 22.33 -15.21
C GLU A 211 27.64 22.82 -14.68
N LYS A 212 28.71 22.02 -14.79
CA LYS A 212 30.07 22.41 -14.36
C LYS A 212 30.94 23.10 -15.41
N GLN A 213 30.41 23.41 -16.60
CA GLN A 213 31.16 24.13 -17.66
C GLN A 213 30.66 25.54 -17.98
N VAL A 214 29.83 26.15 -17.12
CA VAL A 214 29.38 27.55 -17.32
C VAL A 214 30.26 28.59 -16.59
N PHE A 215 31.16 28.17 -15.69
CA PHE A 215 32.19 29.07 -15.15
C PHE A 215 33.58 28.59 -15.58
N LEU A 216 34.25 29.44 -16.38
CA LEU A 216 35.57 29.29 -17.03
C LEU A 216 35.53 28.92 -18.53
N LEU A 217 34.90 29.78 -19.35
CA LEU A 217 35.20 29.82 -20.78
C LEU A 217 36.46 30.65 -21.00
N LYS A 218 37.47 30.05 -21.63
CA LYS A 218 38.66 30.74 -22.15
C LYS A 218 38.38 31.20 -23.58
N ASP A 219 39.15 32.19 -24.04
CA ASP A 219 39.00 32.98 -25.28
C ASP A 219 38.69 32.24 -26.60
N GLU A 220 38.80 30.91 -26.68
CA GLU A 220 38.62 30.16 -27.94
C GLU A 220 37.15 29.72 -28.22
N ASP A 221 36.25 29.77 -27.23
CA ASP A 221 34.90 29.17 -27.35
C ASP A 221 33.77 30.11 -27.82
N TYR A 222 34.01 31.42 -27.99
CA TYR A 222 32.99 32.35 -28.54
C TYR A 222 32.64 32.06 -30.02
N SER A 223 33.41 31.20 -30.70
CA SER A 223 33.08 30.70 -32.04
C SER A 223 31.91 29.71 -32.03
N SER A 224 31.72 28.97 -30.93
CA SER A 224 30.68 27.95 -30.79
C SER A 224 29.30 28.54 -30.49
N PHE A 225 29.21 29.57 -29.64
CA PHE A 225 27.97 30.31 -29.40
C PHE A 225 27.44 31.00 -30.66
N GLY A 226 28.36 31.51 -31.50
CA GLY A 226 28.02 32.03 -32.82
C GLY A 226 27.43 30.96 -33.75
N GLN A 227 27.94 29.71 -33.70
CA GLN A 227 27.43 28.59 -34.48
C GLN A 227 26.05 28.10 -33.98
N ASP A 228 25.82 28.10 -32.68
CA ASP A 228 24.52 27.72 -32.11
C ASP A 228 23.43 28.76 -32.41
N LEU A 229 23.79 30.05 -32.41
CA LEU A 229 22.89 31.12 -32.84
C LEU A 229 22.63 31.04 -34.36
N ILE A 230 23.65 30.72 -35.17
CA ILE A 230 23.50 30.43 -36.61
C ILE A 230 22.52 29.27 -36.83
N GLU A 231 22.66 28.18 -36.08
CA GLU A 231 21.81 27.00 -36.22
C GLU A 231 20.37 27.27 -35.78
N THR A 232 20.19 28.12 -34.76
CA THR A 232 18.89 28.55 -34.25
C THR A 232 18.20 29.51 -35.21
N CYS A 233 18.90 30.53 -35.72
CA CYS A 233 18.36 31.49 -36.69
C CYS A 233 18.08 30.85 -38.06
N SER A 234 18.87 29.84 -38.46
CA SER A 234 18.66 29.05 -39.69
C SER A 234 17.34 28.27 -39.69
N LYS A 235 16.77 28.02 -38.51
CA LYS A 235 15.52 27.27 -38.34
C LYS A 235 14.27 28.15 -38.40
N VAL A 236 14.38 29.48 -38.33
CA VAL A 236 13.21 30.36 -38.09
C VAL A 236 12.82 31.26 -39.28
N CYS A 237 13.70 31.67 -40.19
CA CYS A 237 13.28 32.45 -41.38
C CYS A 237 14.26 32.37 -42.58
N VAL A 238 13.73 32.17 -43.79
CA VAL A 238 14.50 32.11 -45.06
C VAL A 238 15.10 33.47 -45.44
N THR A 239 14.46 34.57 -45.02
CA THR A 239 14.91 35.94 -45.29
C THR A 239 16.19 36.27 -44.52
N THR A 240 16.28 35.88 -43.24
CA THR A 240 17.47 36.08 -42.39
C THR A 240 18.70 35.42 -42.99
N ARG A 241 18.54 34.24 -43.61
CA ARG A 241 19.62 33.48 -44.25
C ARG A 241 20.20 34.16 -45.50
N LYS A 242 19.41 34.96 -46.22
CA LYS A 242 19.83 35.65 -47.45
C LYS A 242 20.73 36.86 -47.17
N TYR A 243 20.57 37.46 -46.00
CA TYR A 243 21.24 38.70 -45.62
C TYR A 243 22.31 38.52 -44.54
N PHE A 244 22.38 37.34 -43.91
CA PHE A 244 23.33 37.00 -42.84
C PHE A 244 24.80 37.25 -43.20
N ASP A 245 25.22 36.84 -44.41
CA ASP A 245 26.59 37.04 -44.87
C ASP A 245 26.92 38.53 -45.12
N GLN A 246 25.92 39.37 -45.39
CA GLN A 246 26.09 40.81 -45.61
C GLN A 246 26.11 41.60 -44.28
N ILE A 247 25.34 41.14 -43.28
CA ILE A 247 25.32 41.69 -41.91
C ILE A 247 26.70 41.54 -41.24
N PHE A 248 27.40 40.44 -41.53
CA PHE A 248 28.74 40.17 -41.01
C PHE A 248 29.80 41.16 -41.52
N THR A 249 29.64 41.66 -42.75
CA THR A 249 30.60 42.56 -43.41
C THR A 249 30.36 44.04 -43.12
N GLU A 250 29.11 44.50 -43.01
CA GLU A 250 28.77 45.92 -42.84
C GLU A 250 27.67 46.17 -41.78
N PRO A 251 27.95 45.88 -40.49
CA PRO A 251 26.94 45.88 -39.42
C PRO A 251 26.30 47.24 -39.13
N HIS A 252 27.02 48.34 -39.37
CA HIS A 252 26.55 49.71 -39.21
C HIS A 252 25.53 50.13 -40.29
N VAL A 253 25.68 49.63 -41.52
CA VAL A 253 24.72 49.85 -42.62
C VAL A 253 23.40 49.13 -42.32
N TRP A 254 23.48 47.95 -41.74
CA TRP A 254 22.33 47.12 -41.38
C TRP A 254 21.52 47.65 -40.18
N ALA A 255 22.19 48.13 -39.13
CA ALA A 255 21.51 48.77 -38.01
C ALA A 255 20.64 49.96 -38.50
N LYS A 256 21.19 50.79 -39.38
CA LYS A 256 20.50 51.94 -39.96
C LYS A 256 19.36 51.56 -40.92
N MET A 257 19.55 50.52 -41.74
CA MET A 257 18.53 50.01 -42.65
C MET A 257 17.32 49.42 -41.89
N LEU A 258 17.56 48.66 -40.81
CA LEU A 258 16.52 48.09 -39.96
C LEU A 258 15.71 49.16 -39.24
N THR A 259 16.33 50.26 -38.80
CA THR A 259 15.63 51.40 -38.19
C THR A 259 14.73 52.14 -39.18
N GLN A 260 15.08 52.15 -40.48
CA GLN A 260 14.33 52.81 -41.55
C GLN A 260 13.22 51.94 -42.16
N GLU A 261 13.38 50.61 -42.20
CA GLU A 261 12.45 49.67 -42.85
C GLU A 261 11.55 48.89 -41.87
N ILE A 262 11.60 49.21 -40.57
CA ILE A 262 10.90 48.45 -39.51
C ILE A 262 9.39 48.29 -39.76
N ASP A 263 8.76 49.27 -40.40
CA ASP A 263 7.33 49.25 -40.74
C ASP A 263 7.00 48.30 -41.92
N SER A 264 8.00 47.89 -42.69
CA SER A 264 7.85 46.99 -43.86
C SER A 264 8.01 45.51 -43.55
N PHE A 265 8.60 45.15 -42.40
CA PHE A 265 8.89 43.76 -42.01
C PHE A 265 7.67 42.98 -41.47
N GLY A 266 6.54 43.64 -41.22
CA GLY A 266 5.34 42.98 -40.68
C GLY A 266 5.56 42.37 -39.28
N GLN A 267 4.57 41.64 -38.76
CA GLN A 267 4.53 41.10 -37.38
C GLN A 267 5.53 39.97 -37.05
N ASP A 268 6.61 39.78 -37.82
CA ASP A 268 7.56 38.68 -37.59
C ASP A 268 8.57 39.01 -36.46
N PHE A 269 8.06 38.91 -35.23
CA PHE A 269 8.71 39.25 -33.96
C PHE A 269 10.04 38.55 -33.71
N ILE A 270 10.16 37.28 -34.10
CA ILE A 270 11.36 36.47 -33.86
C ILE A 270 12.53 36.93 -34.74
N THR A 271 12.23 37.39 -35.97
CA THR A 271 13.25 37.90 -36.89
C THR A 271 13.91 39.15 -36.28
N ILE A 272 13.12 40.08 -35.75
CA ILE A 272 13.60 41.33 -35.15
C ILE A 272 14.45 41.06 -33.89
N GLN A 273 14.00 40.16 -33.03
CA GLN A 273 14.74 39.78 -31.81
C GLN A 273 16.09 39.11 -32.10
N CYS A 274 16.16 38.25 -33.13
CA CYS A 274 17.42 37.62 -33.53
C CYS A 274 18.44 38.63 -34.09
N HIS A 275 17.99 39.64 -34.85
CA HIS A 275 18.88 40.68 -35.39
C HIS A 275 19.44 41.59 -34.29
N ILE A 276 18.63 41.95 -33.28
CA ILE A 276 19.08 42.74 -32.12
C ILE A 276 20.08 41.96 -31.27
N ALA A 277 19.75 40.71 -30.91
CA ALA A 277 20.64 39.87 -30.11
C ALA A 277 22.02 39.74 -30.78
N TYR A 278 22.04 39.59 -32.11
CA TYR A 278 23.29 39.49 -32.87
C TYR A 278 24.09 40.81 -32.90
N LEU A 279 23.45 41.96 -33.14
CA LEU A 279 24.13 43.27 -33.16
C LEU A 279 24.75 43.62 -31.80
N VAL A 280 24.06 43.27 -30.70
CA VAL A 280 24.57 43.40 -29.33
C VAL A 280 25.78 42.49 -29.10
N LEU A 281 25.70 41.22 -29.46
CA LEU A 281 26.80 40.26 -29.31
C LEU A 281 28.03 40.60 -30.16
N PHE A 282 27.83 41.07 -31.40
CA PHE A 282 28.90 41.52 -32.28
C PHE A 282 29.64 42.74 -31.72
N ARG A 283 28.93 43.66 -31.04
CA ARG A 283 29.53 44.81 -30.38
C ARG A 283 30.33 44.40 -29.15
N CYS A 284 29.79 43.50 -28.33
CA CYS A 284 30.47 42.96 -27.16
C CYS A 284 31.79 42.27 -27.53
N LYS A 285 31.83 41.56 -28.67
CA LYS A 285 33.03 40.87 -29.17
C LYS A 285 34.15 41.81 -29.64
N ASN A 286 33.83 43.02 -30.10
CA ASN A 286 34.80 43.95 -30.70
C ASN A 286 35.10 45.18 -29.82
N SER A 287 34.64 45.20 -28.56
CA SER A 287 35.00 46.25 -27.59
C SER A 287 36.29 45.87 -26.84
N PRO A 288 37.39 46.65 -26.96
CA PRO A 288 38.66 46.33 -26.32
C PRO A 288 38.59 46.24 -24.78
N ALA A 289 37.67 46.98 -24.16
CA ALA A 289 37.48 46.99 -22.71
C ALA A 289 36.98 45.63 -22.19
N ILE A 290 36.05 44.99 -22.92
CA ILE A 290 35.39 43.74 -22.51
C ILE A 290 36.34 42.54 -22.63
N VAL A 291 37.19 42.49 -23.65
CA VAL A 291 38.15 41.40 -23.88
C VAL A 291 39.23 41.34 -22.79
N SER A 292 39.49 42.44 -22.08
CA SER A 292 40.49 42.49 -21.01
C SER A 292 39.97 42.07 -19.62
N GLY A 293 38.73 41.58 -19.52
CA GLY A 293 38.19 40.97 -18.30
C GLY A 293 37.90 41.94 -17.15
N ASN A 294 37.83 43.24 -17.42
CA ASN A 294 37.43 44.26 -16.44
C ASN A 294 36.14 44.97 -16.89
N ILE A 295 35.08 44.76 -16.10
CA ILE A 295 34.00 45.70 -15.74
C ILE A 295 32.59 45.50 -16.35
N ASP A 296 31.61 45.73 -15.47
CA ASP A 296 30.21 46.18 -15.67
C ASP A 296 29.93 46.95 -16.95
N LEU A 297 28.84 46.58 -17.65
CA LEU A 297 28.29 47.34 -18.77
C LEU A 297 27.61 48.63 -18.28
N ASN A 298 28.20 49.78 -18.57
CA ASN A 298 27.63 51.10 -18.26
C ASN A 298 27.07 51.76 -19.53
N VAL A 299 25.90 52.42 -19.45
CA VAL A 299 25.20 53.03 -20.60
C VAL A 299 26.03 54.10 -21.33
N LYS A 300 27.05 54.68 -20.67
CA LYS A 300 27.93 55.69 -21.24
C LYS A 300 28.84 55.18 -22.38
N ASP A 301 28.98 53.87 -22.54
CA ASP A 301 29.83 53.26 -23.59
C ASP A 301 29.12 53.09 -24.95
N LEU A 302 27.84 53.51 -25.07
CA LEU A 302 27.03 53.43 -26.29
C LEU A 302 27.02 54.72 -27.14
N ASN A 303 27.87 55.70 -26.84
CA ASN A 303 27.84 57.06 -27.40
C ASN A 303 28.61 57.28 -28.73
N ASP A 304 28.71 56.27 -29.62
CA ASP A 304 29.26 56.43 -30.97
C ASP A 304 28.16 56.27 -32.04
N ASP A 305 28.38 56.82 -33.26
CA ASP A 305 27.41 57.08 -34.36
C ASP A 305 26.36 56.00 -34.71
N TRP A 306 26.51 54.74 -34.29
CA TRP A 306 25.53 53.65 -34.54
C TRP A 306 24.91 53.06 -33.27
N GLY A 307 25.40 53.44 -32.08
CA GLY A 307 24.81 53.11 -30.79
C GLY A 307 23.49 53.86 -30.57
N GLU A 308 23.40 55.11 -31.04
CA GLU A 308 22.13 55.86 -31.05
C GLU A 308 21.09 55.21 -31.99
N ASP A 309 21.51 54.73 -33.18
CA ASP A 309 20.63 54.02 -34.11
C ASP A 309 20.11 52.68 -33.51
N LEU A 310 20.94 51.99 -32.71
CA LEU A 310 20.57 50.75 -32.02
C LEU A 310 19.59 51.01 -30.86
N ILE A 311 19.81 52.10 -30.11
CA ILE A 311 18.91 52.55 -29.05
C ILE A 311 17.56 53.00 -29.65
N GLU A 312 17.56 53.74 -30.75
CA GLU A 312 16.33 54.15 -31.46
C GLU A 312 15.56 52.94 -32.02
N LEU A 313 16.25 51.93 -32.53
CA LEU A 313 15.66 50.66 -32.96
C LEU A 313 14.95 49.95 -31.81
N MET A 314 15.60 49.86 -30.64
CA MET A 314 15.01 49.24 -29.44
C MET A 314 13.79 50.02 -28.92
N ILE A 315 13.83 51.35 -28.97
CA ILE A 315 12.70 52.22 -28.62
C ILE A 315 11.52 52.00 -29.57
N ARG A 316 11.75 52.00 -30.90
CA ARG A 316 10.69 51.80 -31.91
C ARG A 316 10.04 50.41 -31.83
N ILE A 317 10.79 49.39 -31.47
CA ILE A 317 10.26 48.04 -31.23
C ILE A 317 9.42 48.01 -29.96
N GLY A 318 9.83 48.70 -28.90
CA GLY A 318 9.01 48.89 -27.69
C GLY A 318 7.64 49.53 -28.00
N TYR A 319 7.60 50.50 -28.93
CA TYR A 319 6.36 51.13 -29.41
C TYR A 319 5.44 50.17 -30.20
N HIS A 320 5.99 49.31 -31.06
CA HIS A 320 5.19 48.38 -31.90
C HIS A 320 4.74 47.10 -31.16
N THR A 321 5.53 46.61 -30.20
CA THR A 321 5.32 45.29 -29.57
C THR A 321 4.15 45.25 -28.60
N LEU A 322 3.84 46.36 -27.93
CA LEU A 322 2.88 46.38 -26.83
C LEU A 322 1.49 46.90 -27.21
N GLY A 323 1.29 47.39 -28.43
CA GLY A 323 0.00 47.93 -28.85
C GLY A 323 -0.54 49.05 -27.92
N LEU A 324 0.34 49.74 -27.19
CA LEU A 324 -0.02 50.79 -26.25
C LEU A 324 -0.04 52.13 -27.01
N GLY A 325 -1.19 52.46 -27.56
CA GLY A 325 -1.51 53.87 -27.81
C GLY A 325 -1.65 54.58 -26.46
N ALA A 326 -0.74 55.53 -26.16
CA ALA A 326 -0.68 56.37 -24.95
C ALA A 326 -0.37 55.61 -23.64
N GLN A 327 0.43 56.05 -22.66
CA GLN A 327 1.20 57.27 -22.37
C GLN A 327 2.13 56.85 -21.20
N PHE A 328 3.46 57.03 -21.29
CA PHE A 328 4.30 57.11 -20.09
C PHE A 328 4.33 58.57 -19.66
N ASP A 329 3.77 58.89 -18.49
CA ASP A 329 3.44 60.29 -18.13
C ASP A 329 4.61 61.14 -17.63
N SER A 330 5.84 60.62 -17.55
CA SER A 330 7.04 61.46 -17.53
C SER A 330 8.33 60.65 -17.73
N SER A 331 9.39 61.33 -18.16
CA SER A 331 10.77 60.82 -18.24
C SER A 331 11.32 60.27 -16.91
N LYS A 332 10.66 60.54 -15.78
CA LYS A 332 11.01 60.06 -14.44
C LYS A 332 10.58 58.60 -14.19
N ASP A 333 9.56 58.10 -14.88
CA ASP A 333 9.06 56.73 -14.67
C ASP A 333 9.78 55.70 -15.55
N PHE A 334 10.30 56.11 -16.71
CA PHE A 334 11.24 55.31 -17.50
C PHE A 334 12.63 55.22 -16.84
N LEU A 335 13.11 56.31 -16.19
CA LEU A 335 14.36 56.30 -15.41
C LEU A 335 14.26 55.43 -14.14
N LYS A 336 13.09 55.33 -13.49
CA LYS A 336 12.87 54.39 -12.37
C LYS A 336 12.93 52.93 -12.80
N PHE A 337 12.46 52.61 -14.01
CA PHE A 337 12.53 51.26 -14.58
C PHE A 337 13.97 50.85 -14.92
N ILE A 338 14.81 51.79 -15.38
CA ILE A 338 16.24 51.55 -15.66
C ILE A 338 17.09 51.49 -14.37
N VAL A 339 16.82 52.33 -13.35
CA VAL A 339 17.54 52.30 -12.05
C VAL A 339 17.19 51.03 -11.25
N TYR A 340 15.98 50.51 -11.40
CA TYR A 340 15.52 49.27 -10.78
C TYR A 340 16.18 47.99 -11.35
N LEU A 341 16.59 48.01 -12.63
CA LEU A 341 17.29 46.89 -13.26
C LEU A 341 18.80 46.83 -12.93
N ASN A 342 19.36 47.82 -12.23
CA ASN A 342 20.81 48.00 -12.16
C ASN A 342 21.37 48.48 -10.79
N SER A 343 20.75 48.18 -9.64
CA SER A 343 21.37 48.58 -8.36
C SER A 343 21.23 47.57 -7.22
N SER A 344 22.27 46.74 -7.06
CA SER A 344 22.64 46.12 -5.78
C SER A 344 23.49 47.04 -4.88
N ASP A 345 23.88 48.24 -5.34
CA ASP A 345 24.89 49.07 -4.64
C ASP A 345 24.46 50.49 -4.22
N CYS A 346 23.19 50.88 -4.33
CA CYS A 346 22.75 52.24 -3.95
C CYS A 346 22.18 52.36 -2.52
N LEU A 347 22.72 51.62 -1.54
CA LEU A 347 22.40 51.83 -0.12
C LEU A 347 23.63 52.14 0.77
N SER A 348 24.75 52.58 0.19
CA SER A 348 25.85 53.09 1.00
C SER A 348 26.75 54.13 0.30
N SER A 349 26.21 55.29 -0.10
CA SER A 349 27.06 56.50 -0.10
C SER A 349 26.25 57.79 -0.01
N THR A 350 26.57 58.55 1.02
CA THR A 350 26.23 59.96 1.16
C THR A 350 27.00 60.79 0.14
N THR A 351 26.32 61.55 -0.72
CA THR A 351 26.90 62.75 -1.34
C THR A 351 25.91 63.90 -1.32
N ASN A 352 26.28 64.94 -0.57
CA ASN A 352 25.70 66.28 -0.65
C ASN A 352 25.90 66.86 -2.06
N ASP A 353 24.84 67.32 -2.73
CA ASP A 353 24.74 68.75 -3.06
C ASP A 353 23.31 69.18 -3.48
N ARG A 354 22.88 70.27 -2.85
CA ARG A 354 21.90 71.31 -3.24
C ARG A 354 20.58 70.91 -3.93
N GLY A 355 19.52 70.92 -3.11
CA GLY A 355 18.31 71.70 -3.38
C GLY A 355 17.14 70.96 -4.04
N GLY A 356 16.36 70.23 -3.24
CA GLY A 356 15.04 69.72 -3.61
C GLY A 356 14.71 68.45 -2.82
N GLY A 357 13.76 68.52 -1.89
CA GLY A 357 13.50 67.44 -0.92
C GLY A 357 13.10 66.11 -1.55
N GLU A 358 13.83 65.04 -1.19
CA GLU A 358 13.49 63.65 -1.48
C GLU A 358 12.78 63.02 -0.26
N LYS A 359 11.63 62.38 -0.51
CA LYS A 359 10.97 61.49 0.46
C LYS A 359 11.55 60.08 0.28
N THR A 360 12.34 59.62 1.23
CA THR A 360 12.70 58.21 1.40
C THR A 360 11.51 57.42 1.94
N LEU A 361 11.17 56.27 1.33
CA LEU A 361 10.17 55.32 1.84
C LEU A 361 10.64 54.70 3.17
N ASP A 362 9.77 54.68 4.19
CA ASP A 362 10.06 54.11 5.51
C ASP A 362 9.92 52.57 5.50
N MET A 363 10.93 51.84 5.96
CA MET A 363 10.87 50.37 6.10
C MET A 363 9.73 49.90 7.02
N GLY A 364 9.29 50.74 7.97
CA GLY A 364 8.12 50.49 8.80
C GLY A 364 6.79 50.53 8.04
N GLU A 365 6.72 51.22 6.91
CA GLU A 365 5.56 51.22 6.01
C GLU A 365 5.55 49.99 5.11
N LEU A 366 6.72 49.59 4.60
CA LEU A 366 6.87 48.38 3.77
C LEU A 366 6.51 47.11 4.54
N ARG A 367 6.95 46.96 5.80
CA ARG A 367 6.57 45.81 6.65
C ARG A 367 5.08 45.77 6.97
N ARG A 368 4.43 46.94 7.14
CA ARG A 368 2.99 47.03 7.35
C ARG A 368 2.22 46.60 6.09
N ALA A 369 2.65 47.04 4.92
CA ALA A 369 2.07 46.61 3.64
C ALA A 369 2.28 45.09 3.42
N ALA A 370 3.48 44.57 3.64
CA ALA A 370 3.78 43.14 3.52
C ALA A 370 2.99 42.26 4.50
N SER A 371 2.56 42.78 5.66
CA SER A 371 1.73 42.04 6.62
C SER A 371 0.23 42.12 6.35
N ASP A 372 -0.21 43.01 5.46
CA ASP A 372 -1.63 43.21 5.15
C ASP A 372 -2.10 42.14 4.15
N PRO A 373 -3.08 41.28 4.52
CA PRO A 373 -3.61 40.23 3.63
C PRO A 373 -4.31 40.75 2.37
N SER A 374 -4.59 42.06 2.29
CA SER A 374 -5.23 42.70 1.13
C SER A 374 -4.24 43.33 0.14
N THR A 375 -2.93 43.25 0.44
CA THR A 375 -1.88 43.79 -0.43
C THR A 375 -1.82 43.05 -1.76
N ASP A 376 -1.63 43.82 -2.82
CA ASP A 376 -1.57 43.33 -4.20
C ASP A 376 -0.41 42.33 -4.39
N THR A 377 -0.67 41.24 -5.11
CA THR A 377 0.30 40.14 -5.28
C THR A 377 1.57 40.60 -5.98
N ASP A 378 1.48 41.53 -6.93
CA ASP A 378 2.66 42.04 -7.65
C ASP A 378 3.56 42.85 -6.70
N VAL A 379 2.96 43.53 -5.72
CA VAL A 379 3.68 44.25 -4.67
C VAL A 379 4.35 43.29 -3.68
N LEU A 380 3.70 42.17 -3.37
CA LEU A 380 4.28 41.11 -2.52
C LEU A 380 5.45 40.40 -3.22
N SER A 381 5.33 40.10 -4.53
CA SER A 381 6.44 39.57 -5.36
C SER A 381 7.61 40.53 -5.44
N PHE A 382 7.33 41.83 -5.56
CA PHE A 382 8.37 42.85 -5.51
C PHE A 382 9.11 42.85 -4.16
N PHE A 383 8.39 42.75 -3.03
CA PHE A 383 9.00 42.73 -1.69
C PHE A 383 9.85 41.47 -1.43
N ALA A 384 9.58 40.36 -2.11
CA ALA A 384 10.33 39.11 -1.95
C ALA A 384 11.81 39.23 -2.39
N ASN A 385 12.14 40.20 -3.23
CA ASN A 385 13.53 40.49 -3.66
C ASN A 385 14.33 41.33 -2.64
N SER A 386 13.74 41.66 -1.49
CA SER A 386 14.40 42.43 -0.44
C SER A 386 15.32 41.56 0.42
N ALA A 387 16.47 42.11 0.81
CA ALA A 387 17.36 41.51 1.80
C ALA A 387 16.89 41.69 3.26
N ASP A 388 15.78 42.40 3.52
CA ASP A 388 15.29 42.63 4.89
C ASP A 388 14.56 41.41 5.47
N MET A 389 15.21 40.74 6.43
CA MET A 389 14.68 39.57 7.14
C MET A 389 13.27 39.77 7.74
N HIS A 390 13.00 40.94 8.32
CA HIS A 390 11.71 41.23 8.94
C HIS A 390 10.59 41.39 7.90
N LEU A 391 10.89 42.01 6.76
CA LEU A 391 9.98 42.07 5.61
C LEU A 391 9.72 40.67 5.05
N ALA A 392 10.77 39.86 4.88
CA ALA A 392 10.67 38.48 4.43
C ALA A 392 9.78 37.63 5.36
N LYS A 393 9.87 37.86 6.68
CA LYS A 393 8.98 37.21 7.66
C LYS A 393 7.51 37.65 7.51
N CYS A 394 7.26 38.94 7.31
CA CYS A 394 5.92 39.45 7.05
C CYS A 394 5.32 38.80 5.78
N LEU A 395 6.12 38.62 4.73
CA LEU A 395 5.69 37.94 3.50
C LEU A 395 5.42 36.44 3.73
N ALA A 396 6.28 35.75 4.47
CA ALA A 396 6.09 34.33 4.78
C ALA A 396 4.82 34.04 5.61
N GLU A 397 4.36 35.02 6.39
CA GLU A 397 3.15 34.95 7.22
C GLU A 397 1.90 35.47 6.50
N ASN A 398 2.05 36.21 5.40
CA ASN A 398 0.94 36.80 4.67
C ASN A 398 0.27 35.78 3.73
N PRO A 399 -1.01 35.42 3.94
CA PRO A 399 -1.70 34.40 3.16
C PRO A 399 -1.90 34.76 1.67
N ALA A 400 -1.74 36.03 1.30
CA ALA A 400 -1.85 36.50 -0.08
C ALA A 400 -0.52 36.43 -0.86
N THR A 401 0.59 36.06 -0.20
CA THR A 401 1.90 35.97 -0.87
C THR A 401 1.84 34.94 -2.01
N PRO A 402 2.19 35.33 -3.24
CA PRO A 402 2.08 34.46 -4.41
C PRO A 402 3.20 33.41 -4.49
N GLU A 403 3.04 32.43 -5.36
CA GLU A 403 3.91 31.25 -5.50
C GLU A 403 5.36 31.61 -5.85
N ASP A 404 5.57 32.57 -6.75
CA ASP A 404 6.87 33.10 -7.18
C ASP A 404 7.61 33.80 -6.04
N ALA A 405 6.89 34.61 -5.24
CA ALA A 405 7.43 35.26 -4.06
C ALA A 405 7.88 34.25 -3.00
N ILE A 406 7.11 33.18 -2.78
CA ILE A 406 7.47 32.11 -1.83
C ILE A 406 8.70 31.33 -2.30
N ALA A 407 8.79 31.04 -3.61
CA ALA A 407 9.97 30.40 -4.19
C ALA A 407 11.24 31.24 -3.97
N LEU A 408 11.17 32.54 -4.24
CA LEU A 408 12.29 33.47 -3.98
C LEU A 408 12.70 33.52 -2.50
N LEU A 409 11.73 33.51 -1.58
CA LEU A 409 12.02 33.49 -0.14
C LEU A 409 12.70 32.17 0.30
N LEU A 410 12.39 31.05 -0.34
CA LEU A 410 13.04 29.75 -0.08
C LEU A 410 14.47 29.69 -0.62
N GLU A 411 14.81 30.49 -1.62
CA GLU A 411 16.17 30.64 -2.17
C GLU A 411 16.99 31.75 -1.48
N SER A 412 16.35 32.53 -0.60
CA SER A 412 16.99 33.66 0.08
C SER A 412 18.00 33.23 1.17
N GLU A 413 18.89 34.14 1.54
CA GLU A 413 19.84 33.95 2.65
C GLU A 413 19.15 33.69 4.01
N HIS A 414 17.87 34.07 4.15
CA HIS A 414 17.06 33.91 5.37
C HIS A 414 16.27 32.59 5.42
N ARG A 415 16.50 31.69 4.46
CA ARG A 415 15.77 30.42 4.28
C ARG A 415 15.52 29.66 5.58
N GLN A 416 16.55 29.43 6.40
CA GLN A 416 16.44 28.59 7.60
C GLN A 416 15.45 29.13 8.63
N GLU A 417 15.34 30.44 8.78
CA GLU A 417 14.44 31.08 9.75
C GLU A 417 12.99 31.10 9.26
N LEU A 418 12.79 31.18 7.95
CA LEU A 418 11.49 31.29 7.30
C LEU A 418 10.87 29.92 6.97
N LEU A 419 11.70 28.88 6.89
CA LEU A 419 11.33 27.54 6.44
C LEU A 419 10.05 26.99 7.10
N PRO A 420 9.84 27.05 8.43
CA PRO A 420 8.64 26.50 9.05
C PRO A 420 7.35 27.20 8.60
N SER A 421 7.40 28.52 8.39
CA SER A 421 6.25 29.33 7.96
C SER A 421 5.97 29.09 6.47
N LEU A 422 7.01 29.08 5.64
CA LEU A 422 6.90 28.86 4.20
C LEU A 422 6.41 27.44 3.87
N LEU A 423 6.88 26.42 4.60
CA LEU A 423 6.43 25.03 4.43
C LEU A 423 4.98 24.79 4.84
N GLN A 424 4.38 25.63 5.69
CA GLN A 424 2.95 25.56 6.00
C GLN A 424 2.10 26.48 5.12
N HIS A 425 2.74 27.32 4.31
CA HIS A 425 2.05 28.30 3.49
C HIS A 425 1.21 27.61 2.42
N ARG A 426 -0.05 28.06 2.26
CA ARG A 426 -1.01 27.44 1.34
C ARG A 426 -0.61 27.57 -0.13
N ASN A 427 0.01 28.69 -0.47
CA ASN A 427 0.52 28.97 -1.82
C ASN A 427 1.97 28.50 -2.00
N CYS A 428 2.52 27.67 -1.09
CA CYS A 428 3.85 27.12 -1.31
C CYS A 428 3.79 26.14 -2.50
N PRO A 429 4.58 26.34 -3.57
CA PRO A 429 4.57 25.47 -4.73
C PRO A 429 4.97 24.03 -4.38
N SER A 430 4.38 23.04 -5.04
CA SER A 430 4.68 21.63 -4.73
C SER A 430 6.17 21.32 -4.98
N PHE A 431 6.74 21.79 -6.09
CA PHE A 431 8.15 21.56 -6.43
C PHE A 431 9.11 22.04 -5.32
N CYS A 432 8.85 23.19 -4.70
CA CYS A 432 9.66 23.67 -3.58
C CYS A 432 9.57 22.76 -2.35
N LEU A 433 8.39 22.22 -2.05
CA LEU A 433 8.22 21.28 -0.94
C LEU A 433 8.93 19.94 -1.25
N GLU A 434 8.89 19.52 -2.51
CA GLU A 434 9.56 18.33 -3.03
C GLU A 434 11.09 18.46 -2.94
N ASP A 435 11.64 19.62 -3.32
CA ASP A 435 13.07 19.94 -3.19
C ASP A 435 13.53 19.86 -1.73
N VAL A 436 12.76 20.43 -0.79
CA VAL A 436 13.06 20.31 0.64
C VAL A 436 13.02 18.84 1.10
N CYS A 437 12.08 18.03 0.59
CA CYS A 437 12.04 16.59 0.91
C CYS A 437 13.29 15.86 0.38
N ASN A 438 13.75 16.21 -0.82
CA ASN A 438 14.92 15.63 -1.45
C ASN A 438 16.23 16.03 -0.74
N GLU A 439 16.33 17.28 -0.29
CA GLU A 439 17.45 17.75 0.54
C GLU A 439 17.56 16.94 1.85
N ILE A 440 16.44 16.77 2.56
CA ILE A 440 16.41 15.97 3.80
C ILE A 440 16.80 14.52 3.52
N ALA A 441 16.29 13.93 2.44
CA ALA A 441 16.62 12.57 2.05
C ALA A 441 18.12 12.41 1.78
N SER A 442 18.75 13.39 1.13
CA SER A 442 20.20 13.44 0.90
C SER A 442 20.98 13.59 2.21
N ASP A 443 20.63 14.56 3.06
CA ASP A 443 21.35 14.85 4.31
C ASP A 443 21.32 13.67 5.30
N VAL A 444 20.20 12.94 5.36
CA VAL A 444 20.04 11.77 6.22
C VAL A 444 20.81 10.56 5.68
N PHE A 445 20.89 10.40 4.36
CA PHE A 445 21.68 9.35 3.71
C PHE A 445 23.20 9.52 3.93
N PHE A 446 23.70 10.76 3.95
CA PHE A 446 25.14 11.03 4.10
C PHE A 446 25.62 11.14 5.56
N ASN A 447 24.78 11.59 6.50
CA ASN A 447 25.22 11.89 7.88
C ASN A 447 24.75 10.91 8.96
N GLY A 448 23.85 9.96 8.65
CA GLY A 448 23.64 8.72 9.39
C GLY A 448 23.55 8.78 10.92
N ASN A 449 22.95 9.81 11.54
CA ASN A 449 22.88 9.92 13.00
C ASN A 449 21.52 10.44 13.51
N GLU A 450 20.82 9.64 14.31
CA GLU A 450 19.62 10.02 15.08
C GLU A 450 19.85 11.22 16.02
N GLU A 451 21.10 11.52 16.39
CA GLU A 451 21.45 12.68 17.21
C GLU A 451 21.34 14.02 16.45
N VAL A 452 21.59 14.03 15.13
CA VAL A 452 21.50 15.24 14.29
C VAL A 452 20.04 15.68 14.13
N VAL A 453 19.13 14.71 13.97
CA VAL A 453 17.66 14.92 13.91
C VAL A 453 17.13 15.59 15.17
N LYS A 454 17.74 15.30 16.34
CA LYS A 454 17.36 15.88 17.63
C LYS A 454 17.99 17.26 17.89
N SER A 455 19.20 17.52 17.38
CA SER A 455 19.90 18.80 17.59
C SER A 455 19.42 19.94 16.69
N GLN A 456 18.84 19.64 15.52
CA GLN A 456 18.41 20.65 14.52
C GLN A 456 16.90 20.93 14.48
N ASN A 457 16.12 20.38 15.42
CA ASN A 457 14.66 20.59 15.49
C ASN A 457 13.88 20.20 14.20
N LEU A 458 14.49 19.34 13.36
CA LEU A 458 14.02 18.92 12.03
C LEU A 458 12.57 18.41 12.03
N VAL A 459 12.21 17.62 13.05
CA VAL A 459 10.86 17.04 13.17
C VAL A 459 9.79 18.11 13.30
N ASP A 460 10.00 19.09 14.17
CA ASP A 460 9.00 20.11 14.48
C ASP A 460 9.02 21.28 13.47
N GLN A 461 10.20 21.63 12.95
CA GLN A 461 10.37 22.79 12.06
C GLN A 461 10.24 22.45 10.58
N VAL A 462 10.37 21.18 10.18
CA VAL A 462 10.43 20.79 8.76
C VAL A 462 9.49 19.63 8.45
N LEU A 463 9.65 18.46 9.09
CA LEU A 463 8.89 17.25 8.75
C LEU A 463 7.39 17.37 9.05
N VAL A 464 7.02 17.94 10.21
CA VAL A 464 5.61 18.17 10.58
C VAL A 464 4.94 19.19 9.66
N PRO A 465 5.56 20.35 9.36
CA PRO A 465 5.09 21.27 8.32
C PRO A 465 4.85 20.61 6.96
N LEU A 466 5.85 19.88 6.43
CA LEU A 466 5.75 19.17 5.15
C LEU A 466 4.58 18.19 5.14
N ALA A 467 4.50 17.32 6.16
CA ALA A 467 3.44 16.33 6.30
C ALA A 467 2.04 16.95 6.38
N SER A 468 1.93 18.17 6.93
CA SER A 468 0.66 18.89 7.09
C SER A 468 0.27 19.68 5.83
N ASN A 469 1.20 19.95 4.91
CA ASN A 469 0.93 20.80 3.75
C ASN A 469 0.03 20.08 2.73
N ALA A 470 -1.05 20.73 2.32
CA ALA A 470 -2.05 20.17 1.40
C ALA A 470 -1.58 20.16 -0.07
N SER A 471 -0.55 20.94 -0.41
CA SER A 471 0.01 21.07 -1.76
C SER A 471 1.06 20.01 -2.07
N LEU A 472 1.65 19.37 -1.05
CA LEU A 472 2.64 18.31 -1.22
C LEU A 472 2.04 17.12 -1.99
N ASP A 473 2.83 16.58 -2.92
CA ASP A 473 2.40 15.44 -3.73
C ASP A 473 2.25 14.16 -2.89
N THR A 474 1.33 13.29 -3.30
CA THR A 474 1.08 12.01 -2.64
C THR A 474 2.28 11.08 -2.61
N GLU A 475 3.16 11.13 -3.62
CA GLU A 475 4.41 10.37 -3.66
C GLU A 475 5.31 10.74 -2.48
N TYR A 476 5.56 12.03 -2.27
CA TYR A 476 6.39 12.53 -1.18
C TYR A 476 5.75 12.38 0.19
N LEU A 477 4.42 12.49 0.30
CA LEU A 477 3.71 12.09 1.52
C LEU A 477 3.91 10.60 1.85
N GLY A 478 4.00 9.75 0.82
CA GLY A 478 4.36 8.34 0.94
C GLY A 478 5.81 8.14 1.41
N ILE A 479 6.76 8.90 0.86
CA ILE A 479 8.18 8.87 1.28
C ILE A 479 8.33 9.30 2.73
N LEU A 480 7.70 10.41 3.13
CA LEU A 480 7.69 10.89 4.52
C LEU A 480 7.13 9.83 5.47
N PHE A 481 6.08 9.12 5.06
CA PHE A 481 5.53 8.02 5.83
C PHE A 481 6.53 6.86 5.96
N LEU A 482 7.09 6.36 4.86
CA LEU A 482 8.01 5.22 4.87
C LEU A 482 9.25 5.50 5.73
N GLN A 483 9.83 6.68 5.60
CA GLN A 483 11.09 7.01 6.25
C GLN A 483 10.92 7.48 7.71
N TRP A 484 9.77 8.08 8.07
CA TRP A 484 9.60 8.76 9.36
C TRP A 484 8.40 8.30 10.18
N ASN A 485 7.79 7.14 9.86
CA ASN A 485 6.64 6.60 10.60
C ASN A 485 6.91 6.35 12.10
N ALA A 486 8.16 6.15 12.51
CA ALA A 486 8.54 5.96 13.90
C ALA A 486 8.28 7.23 14.75
N TYR A 487 8.22 8.41 14.14
CA TYR A 487 8.05 9.69 14.82
C TYR A 487 6.57 10.07 14.94
N LYS A 488 6.01 9.92 16.15
CA LYS A 488 4.58 10.15 16.46
C LYS A 488 4.02 11.50 16.00
N LYS A 489 4.83 12.57 15.99
CA LYS A 489 4.39 13.91 15.57
C LYS A 489 4.18 13.99 14.06
N VAL A 490 5.12 13.45 13.27
CA VAL A 490 5.04 13.38 11.80
C VAL A 490 3.84 12.52 11.40
N MET A 491 3.64 11.39 12.05
CA MET A 491 2.47 10.52 11.80
C MET A 491 1.14 11.23 12.07
N LYS A 492 1.02 11.96 13.19
CA LYS A 492 -0.20 12.75 13.46
C LYS A 492 -0.45 13.84 12.42
N ALA A 493 0.60 14.42 11.85
CA ALA A 493 0.48 15.39 10.77
C ALA A 493 -0.02 14.72 9.47
N LEU A 494 0.60 13.60 9.07
CA LEU A 494 0.19 12.81 7.90
C LEU A 494 -1.27 12.32 8.03
N GLU A 495 -1.68 11.80 9.18
CA GLU A 495 -3.05 11.34 9.44
C GLU A 495 -4.11 12.44 9.30
N ARG A 496 -3.73 13.71 9.53
CA ARG A 496 -4.61 14.88 9.34
C ARG A 496 -4.62 15.37 7.90
N ASN A 497 -3.62 14.99 7.11
CA ASN A 497 -3.52 15.39 5.71
C ASN A 497 -4.55 14.62 4.86
N PRO A 498 -5.51 15.31 4.19
CA PRO A 498 -6.54 14.65 3.40
C PRO A 498 -5.98 13.87 2.21
N ARG A 499 -4.89 14.35 1.58
CA ARG A 499 -4.25 13.67 0.44
C ARG A 499 -3.60 12.37 0.88
N PHE A 500 -2.87 12.38 1.99
CA PHE A 500 -2.31 11.16 2.57
C PHE A 500 -3.41 10.19 3.03
N THR A 501 -4.44 10.71 3.71
CA THR A 501 -5.58 9.87 4.13
C THR A 501 -6.29 9.23 2.94
N ASN A 502 -6.44 9.96 1.84
CA ASN A 502 -7.00 9.43 0.60
C ASN A 502 -6.04 8.46 -0.09
N LEU A 503 -4.74 8.74 -0.09
CA LEU A 503 -3.71 7.82 -0.56
C LEU A 503 -3.83 6.50 0.18
N VAL A 504 -3.87 6.50 1.52
CA VAL A 504 -4.04 5.29 2.35
C VAL A 504 -5.37 4.60 2.10
N LYS A 505 -6.49 5.34 2.01
CA LYS A 505 -7.81 4.77 1.72
C LYS A 505 -7.86 4.11 0.34
N ASN A 506 -7.14 4.68 -0.61
CA ASN A 506 -7.05 4.23 -2.00
C ASN A 506 -5.78 3.38 -2.25
N ALA A 507 -5.00 3.06 -1.21
CA ALA A 507 -3.57 2.78 -1.37
C ALA A 507 -3.27 1.58 -2.24
N ALA A 508 -2.34 1.85 -3.16
CA ALA A 508 -1.55 0.92 -3.92
C ALA A 508 -0.83 -0.08 -3.00
N PHE A 509 -0.84 -1.33 -3.43
CA PHE A 509 -0.42 -2.49 -2.63
C PHE A 509 1.08 -2.53 -2.31
N ASP A 510 1.92 -1.82 -3.08
CA ASP A 510 3.39 -1.84 -2.97
C ASP A 510 3.89 -1.24 -1.62
N ILE A 511 3.13 -0.34 -0.99
CA ILE A 511 3.48 0.30 0.31
C ILE A 511 3.45 -0.71 1.47
N PHE A 512 2.68 -1.81 1.34
CA PHE A 512 2.54 -2.81 2.39
C PHE A 512 3.54 -3.97 2.27
N GLU A 513 4.50 -3.93 1.35
CA GLU A 513 5.58 -4.93 1.30
C GLU A 513 6.53 -4.81 2.50
N GLU A 514 6.67 -3.60 3.05
CA GLU A 514 7.45 -3.37 4.27
C GLU A 514 6.65 -3.78 5.52
N VAL A 515 7.27 -4.64 6.34
CA VAL A 515 6.59 -5.34 7.44
C VAL A 515 6.12 -4.36 8.52
N GLU A 516 6.93 -3.36 8.86
CA GLU A 516 6.63 -2.33 9.86
C GLU A 516 5.40 -1.50 9.47
N THR A 517 5.34 -1.11 8.20
CA THR A 517 4.20 -0.42 7.61
C THR A 517 2.93 -1.28 7.66
N ALA A 518 3.04 -2.54 7.24
CA ALA A 518 1.93 -3.49 7.26
C ALA A 518 1.41 -3.74 8.70
N ARG A 519 2.29 -3.85 9.70
CA ARG A 519 1.93 -3.99 11.12
C ARG A 519 1.16 -2.77 11.62
N TYR A 520 1.65 -1.57 11.34
CA TYR A 520 1.02 -0.33 11.77
C TYR A 520 -0.42 -0.24 11.24
N TYR A 521 -0.62 -0.42 9.93
CA TYR A 521 -1.98 -0.35 9.36
C TYR A 521 -2.87 -1.51 9.78
N ALA A 522 -2.35 -2.72 9.94
CA ALA A 522 -3.14 -3.84 10.45
C ALA A 522 -3.71 -3.54 11.85
N SER A 523 -2.98 -2.80 12.69
CA SER A 523 -3.44 -2.37 14.03
C SER A 523 -4.18 -1.02 14.05
N SER A 524 -4.10 -0.23 12.99
CA SER A 524 -4.64 1.13 12.94
C SER A 524 -6.16 1.14 12.81
N SER A 525 -6.80 2.07 13.53
CA SER A 525 -8.23 2.35 13.33
C SER A 525 -8.51 3.00 11.97
N LEU A 526 -7.52 3.64 11.33
CA LEU A 526 -7.71 4.33 10.05
C LEU A 526 -7.73 3.38 8.85
N ALA A 527 -7.37 2.12 9.04
CA ALA A 527 -7.33 1.13 7.96
C ALA A 527 -8.72 0.90 7.35
N SER A 528 -8.80 1.03 6.03
CA SER A 528 -10.02 0.77 5.28
C SER A 528 -10.28 -0.74 5.15
N ALA A 529 -11.53 -1.10 4.84
CA ALA A 529 -11.93 -2.47 4.55
C ALA A 529 -11.18 -3.12 3.36
N ILE A 530 -10.55 -2.30 2.49
CA ILE A 530 -9.74 -2.77 1.35
C ILE A 530 -8.31 -3.04 1.81
N VAL A 531 -7.73 -2.11 2.59
CA VAL A 531 -6.39 -2.28 3.19
C VAL A 531 -6.35 -3.52 4.08
N LEU A 532 -7.33 -3.69 4.97
CA LEU A 532 -7.39 -4.88 5.84
C LEU A 532 -7.57 -6.18 5.04
N ALA A 533 -8.27 -6.15 3.90
CA ALA A 533 -8.40 -7.31 3.03
C ALA A 533 -7.06 -7.71 2.39
N HIS A 534 -6.24 -6.74 2.00
CA HIS A 534 -4.92 -6.99 1.46
C HIS A 534 -3.94 -7.48 2.54
N LEU A 535 -3.93 -6.83 3.70
CA LEU A 535 -3.09 -7.22 4.83
C LEU A 535 -3.43 -8.62 5.36
N ALA A 536 -4.67 -9.10 5.14
CA ALA A 536 -5.07 -10.47 5.43
C ALA A 536 -4.44 -11.53 4.49
N GLU A 537 -3.86 -11.13 3.37
CA GLU A 537 -3.12 -12.01 2.46
C GLU A 537 -1.59 -11.87 2.60
N HIS A 538 -1.15 -10.97 3.50
CA HIS A 538 0.27 -10.65 3.70
C HIS A 538 1.09 -11.89 4.07
N ASN A 539 2.36 -11.95 3.63
CA ASN A 539 3.20 -13.13 3.81
C ASN A 539 3.53 -13.41 5.30
N VAL A 540 3.75 -12.37 6.10
CA VAL A 540 4.04 -12.41 7.54
C VAL A 540 2.80 -12.75 8.36
N ILE A 541 2.90 -13.78 9.21
CA ILE A 541 1.82 -14.27 10.10
C ILE A 541 1.37 -13.17 11.08
N GLU A 542 2.33 -12.45 11.67
CA GLU A 542 2.07 -11.39 12.66
C GLU A 542 1.14 -10.30 12.11
N VAL A 543 1.33 -9.86 10.86
CA VAL A 543 0.47 -8.86 10.20
C VAL A 543 -0.97 -9.38 10.10
N ARG A 544 -1.16 -10.62 9.65
CA ARG A 544 -2.50 -11.24 9.54
C ARG A 544 -3.16 -11.40 10.91
N MET A 545 -2.39 -11.69 11.95
CA MET A 545 -2.87 -11.72 13.34
C MET A 545 -3.31 -10.33 13.83
N LEU A 546 -2.61 -9.26 13.44
CA LEU A 546 -3.02 -7.89 13.75
C LEU A 546 -4.33 -7.52 13.04
N VAL A 547 -4.52 -7.97 11.79
CA VAL A 547 -5.81 -7.82 11.08
C VAL A 547 -6.94 -8.52 11.86
N LEU A 548 -6.73 -9.73 12.41
CA LEU A 548 -7.73 -10.38 13.25
C LEU A 548 -8.06 -9.58 14.53
N LYS A 549 -7.06 -8.94 15.13
CA LYS A 549 -7.22 -8.14 16.35
C LYS A 549 -7.92 -6.81 16.08
N ASN A 550 -7.88 -6.29 14.85
CA ASN A 550 -8.49 -5.01 14.50
C ASN A 550 -10.03 -5.07 14.56
N ALA A 551 -10.63 -4.16 15.32
CA ALA A 551 -12.08 -4.09 15.53
C ALA A 551 -12.87 -3.70 14.27
N ARG A 552 -12.21 -3.09 13.27
CA ARG A 552 -12.83 -2.68 12.00
C ARG A 552 -12.72 -3.72 10.90
N THR A 553 -12.15 -4.90 11.18
CA THR A 553 -11.99 -5.96 10.18
C THR A 553 -13.34 -6.47 9.70
N PRO A 554 -13.66 -6.31 8.40
CA PRO A 554 -14.96 -6.71 7.87
C PRO A 554 -15.16 -8.24 7.91
N LEU A 555 -16.41 -8.69 8.05
CA LEU A 555 -16.77 -10.12 8.05
C LEU A 555 -16.19 -10.89 6.85
N ARG A 556 -16.20 -10.31 5.64
CA ARG A 556 -15.61 -10.93 4.45
C ARG A 556 -14.12 -11.24 4.59
N VAL A 557 -13.38 -10.38 5.29
CA VAL A 557 -11.94 -10.53 5.51
C VAL A 557 -11.68 -11.60 6.57
N LEU A 558 -12.49 -11.61 7.63
CA LEU A 558 -12.46 -12.71 8.62
C LEU A 558 -12.76 -14.06 7.96
N PHE A 559 -13.70 -14.11 7.01
CA PHE A 559 -13.99 -15.33 6.23
C PHE A 559 -12.81 -15.78 5.37
N THR A 560 -12.06 -14.85 4.76
CA THR A 560 -10.79 -15.16 4.08
C THR A 560 -9.77 -15.77 5.05
N LEU A 561 -9.62 -15.18 6.24
CA LEU A 561 -8.69 -15.67 7.27
C LEU A 561 -9.10 -17.04 7.86
N ALA A 562 -10.36 -17.46 7.71
CA ALA A 562 -10.77 -18.83 8.03
C ALA A 562 -10.14 -19.88 7.11
N HIS A 563 -9.62 -19.46 5.95
CA HIS A 563 -8.89 -20.30 5.00
C HIS A 563 -7.37 -20.06 5.06
N ASP A 564 -6.88 -19.37 6.09
CA ASP A 564 -5.46 -19.02 6.20
C ASP A 564 -4.59 -20.27 6.24
N ARG A 565 -3.44 -20.21 5.58
CA ARG A 565 -2.46 -21.31 5.59
C ARG A 565 -1.87 -21.60 6.97
N SER A 566 -1.81 -20.59 7.85
CA SER A 566 -1.25 -20.70 9.19
C SER A 566 -2.27 -21.19 10.21
N LEU A 567 -1.94 -22.27 10.92
CA LEU A 567 -2.74 -22.77 12.05
C LEU A 567 -2.96 -21.68 13.11
N ALA A 568 -1.94 -20.88 13.42
CA ALA A 568 -2.03 -19.83 14.45
C ALA A 568 -3.10 -18.77 14.12
N VAL A 569 -3.26 -18.43 12.83
CA VAL A 569 -4.26 -17.45 12.39
C VAL A 569 -5.67 -18.03 12.50
N ARG A 570 -5.86 -19.27 12.03
CA ARG A 570 -7.17 -19.94 12.11
C ARG A 570 -7.60 -20.20 13.56
N LEU A 571 -6.65 -20.55 14.43
CA LEU A 571 -6.88 -20.74 15.87
C LEU A 571 -7.31 -19.42 16.54
N ALA A 572 -6.58 -18.33 16.29
CA ALA A 572 -6.93 -17.02 16.85
C ALA A 572 -8.28 -16.49 16.33
N LEU A 573 -8.65 -16.84 15.09
CA LEU A 573 -9.98 -16.54 14.58
C LEU A 573 -11.05 -17.36 15.30
N ALA A 574 -10.83 -18.65 15.57
CA ALA A 574 -11.76 -19.48 16.33
C ALA A 574 -11.98 -18.99 17.77
N GLU A 575 -10.97 -18.39 18.40
CA GLU A 575 -11.05 -17.85 19.76
C GLU A 575 -11.73 -16.48 19.86
N LYS A 576 -11.98 -15.81 18.72
CA LYS A 576 -12.53 -14.46 18.72
C LYS A 576 -14.03 -14.48 19.02
N GLU A 577 -14.45 -13.73 20.04
CA GLU A 577 -15.85 -13.68 20.52
C GLU A 577 -16.83 -13.10 19.48
N THR A 578 -16.37 -12.19 18.62
CA THR A 578 -17.23 -11.45 17.67
C THR A 578 -17.37 -12.11 16.28
N VAL A 579 -17.16 -13.42 16.20
CA VAL A 579 -17.15 -14.16 14.92
C VAL A 579 -18.54 -14.64 14.53
N SER A 580 -18.89 -14.53 13.26
CA SER A 580 -20.17 -15.00 12.73
C SER A 580 -20.29 -16.52 12.73
N LEU A 581 -21.52 -17.02 12.87
CA LEU A 581 -21.84 -18.46 12.83
C LEU A 581 -21.35 -19.17 11.56
N GLU A 582 -21.34 -18.49 10.42
CA GLU A 582 -20.86 -19.04 9.14
C GLU A 582 -19.36 -19.39 9.20
N ILE A 583 -18.56 -18.51 9.82
CA ILE A 583 -17.12 -18.74 10.02
C ILE A 583 -16.89 -19.86 11.02
N LEU A 584 -17.62 -19.89 12.14
CA LEU A 584 -17.51 -20.99 13.10
C LEU A 584 -17.89 -22.33 12.48
N ALA A 585 -18.95 -22.38 11.65
CA ALA A 585 -19.33 -23.58 10.92
C ALA A 585 -18.25 -24.04 9.94
N LYS A 586 -17.49 -23.11 9.34
CA LYS A 586 -16.33 -23.43 8.49
C LYS A 586 -15.17 -23.98 9.31
N LEU A 587 -14.82 -23.34 10.43
CA LEU A 587 -13.72 -23.75 11.32
C LEU A 587 -14.02 -25.06 12.07
N ALA A 588 -15.30 -25.39 12.27
CA ALA A 588 -15.71 -26.71 12.78
C ALA A 588 -15.32 -27.86 11.84
N CYS A 589 -15.06 -27.58 10.56
CA CYS A 589 -14.56 -28.54 9.58
C CYS A 589 -13.04 -28.35 9.30
N ASP A 590 -12.31 -27.62 10.15
CA ASP A 590 -10.88 -27.41 9.97
C ASP A 590 -10.10 -28.71 10.08
N THR A 591 -8.99 -28.81 9.36
CA THR A 591 -8.10 -29.98 9.43
C THR A 591 -7.42 -30.11 10.80
N SER A 592 -7.16 -29.01 11.49
CA SER A 592 -6.49 -29.00 12.79
C SER A 592 -7.47 -29.27 13.94
N VAL A 593 -7.09 -30.21 14.81
CA VAL A 593 -7.81 -30.54 16.05
C VAL A 593 -7.91 -29.33 16.96
N ASP A 594 -6.81 -28.58 17.13
CA ASP A 594 -6.76 -27.40 18.00
C ASP A 594 -7.78 -26.32 17.60
N VAL A 595 -7.96 -26.11 16.29
CA VAL A 595 -8.92 -25.14 15.76
C VAL A 595 -10.35 -25.60 16.06
N ARG A 596 -10.66 -26.90 15.85
CA ARG A 596 -11.98 -27.46 16.16
C ARG A 596 -12.28 -27.41 17.66
N VAL A 597 -11.30 -27.69 18.52
CA VAL A 597 -11.41 -27.54 19.98
C VAL A 597 -11.66 -26.08 20.37
N ALA A 598 -10.97 -25.12 19.75
CA ALA A 598 -11.22 -23.70 19.99
C ALA A 598 -12.64 -23.27 19.59
N VAL A 599 -13.19 -23.82 18.50
CA VAL A 599 -14.61 -23.60 18.13
C VAL A 599 -15.55 -24.09 19.22
N VAL A 600 -15.30 -25.26 19.84
CA VAL A 600 -16.12 -25.77 20.96
C VAL A 600 -16.08 -24.82 22.16
N ARG A 601 -14.94 -24.19 22.43
CA ARG A 601 -14.75 -23.26 23.56
C ARG A 601 -15.34 -21.87 23.29
N ASN A 602 -15.72 -21.56 22.06
CA ASN A 602 -16.26 -20.26 21.71
C ASN A 602 -17.73 -20.14 22.15
N SER A 603 -18.06 -19.09 22.91
CA SER A 603 -19.40 -18.85 23.44
C SER A 603 -20.46 -18.60 22.37
N ALA A 604 -20.06 -18.23 21.15
CA ALA A 604 -20.95 -18.06 20.01
C ALA A 604 -21.24 -19.37 19.25
N ALA A 605 -20.62 -20.50 19.62
CA ALA A 605 -20.89 -21.79 19.01
C ALA A 605 -22.32 -22.27 19.32
N THR A 606 -23.09 -22.58 18.28
CA THR A 606 -24.47 -23.04 18.41
C THR A 606 -24.54 -24.53 18.68
N GLU A 607 -25.69 -24.98 19.19
CA GLU A 607 -25.99 -26.40 19.39
C GLU A 607 -25.78 -27.23 18.11
N ASP A 608 -26.12 -26.70 16.93
CA ASP A 608 -25.91 -27.40 15.66
C ASP A 608 -24.42 -27.66 15.36
N ILE A 609 -23.56 -26.66 15.62
CA ILE A 609 -22.11 -26.80 15.47
C ILE A 609 -21.57 -27.82 16.48
N LEU A 610 -22.01 -27.73 17.73
CA LEU A 610 -21.59 -28.65 18.79
C LEU A 610 -22.06 -30.10 18.52
N CYS A 611 -23.26 -30.30 17.98
CA CYS A 611 -23.75 -31.62 17.54
C CYS A 611 -22.86 -32.23 16.45
N ARG A 612 -22.39 -31.41 15.49
CA ARG A 612 -21.43 -31.85 14.46
C ARG A 612 -20.09 -32.25 15.07
N LEU A 613 -19.59 -31.49 16.03
CA LEU A 613 -18.31 -31.76 16.72
C LEU A 613 -18.43 -32.90 17.76
N ALA A 614 -19.63 -33.21 18.25
CA ALA A 614 -19.87 -34.34 19.15
C ALA A 614 -19.63 -35.71 18.48
N VAL A 615 -19.68 -35.76 17.14
CA VAL A 615 -19.38 -36.96 16.33
C VAL A 615 -18.03 -36.84 15.61
N ASP A 616 -17.16 -35.91 16.02
CA ASP A 616 -15.86 -35.70 15.39
C ASP A 616 -15.01 -36.97 15.42
N ALA A 617 -14.18 -37.17 14.40
CA ALA A 617 -13.30 -38.33 14.33
C ALA A 617 -12.29 -38.34 15.49
N ASP A 618 -11.84 -37.16 15.92
CA ASP A 618 -10.81 -36.96 16.93
C ASP A 618 -11.38 -36.98 18.36
N LEU A 619 -10.66 -37.63 19.27
CA LEU A 619 -11.07 -37.78 20.66
C LEU A 619 -11.04 -36.45 21.42
N ASP A 620 -10.05 -35.60 21.19
CA ASP A 620 -9.86 -34.36 21.94
C ASP A 620 -10.99 -33.37 21.66
N VAL A 621 -11.50 -33.35 20.42
CA VAL A 621 -12.67 -32.55 20.03
C VAL A 621 -13.92 -33.05 20.77
N ARG A 622 -14.19 -34.36 20.75
CA ARG A 622 -15.36 -34.93 21.45
C ARG A 622 -15.28 -34.71 22.96
N LEU A 623 -14.08 -34.82 23.54
CA LEU A 623 -13.83 -34.53 24.97
C LEU A 623 -14.08 -33.05 25.28
N ALA A 624 -13.68 -32.13 24.39
CA ALA A 624 -13.99 -30.71 24.56
C ALA A 624 -15.51 -30.49 24.59
N VAL A 625 -16.27 -31.14 23.70
CA VAL A 625 -17.74 -31.03 23.67
C VAL A 625 -18.35 -31.60 24.96
N ALA A 626 -17.86 -32.75 25.43
CA ALA A 626 -18.31 -33.36 26.68
C ALA A 626 -18.04 -32.49 27.91
N ASN A 627 -17.10 -31.54 27.84
CA ASN A 627 -16.74 -30.62 28.92
C ASN A 627 -17.41 -29.24 28.83
N VAL A 628 -18.26 -28.97 27.82
CA VAL A 628 -19.05 -27.74 27.74
C VAL A 628 -19.92 -27.59 29.00
N GLU A 629 -20.03 -26.38 29.56
CA GLU A 629 -20.71 -26.14 30.83
C GLU A 629 -22.18 -26.62 30.82
N MET A 630 -22.93 -26.29 29.77
CA MET A 630 -24.33 -26.65 29.60
C MET A 630 -24.50 -27.58 28.38
N LEU A 631 -24.68 -28.87 28.65
CA LEU A 631 -24.97 -29.86 27.60
C LEU A 631 -26.47 -29.88 27.31
N SER A 632 -26.83 -29.74 26.04
CA SER A 632 -28.20 -29.96 25.60
C SER A 632 -28.54 -31.46 25.63
N THR A 633 -29.84 -31.76 25.67
CA THR A 633 -30.31 -33.15 25.58
C THR A 633 -29.94 -33.81 24.25
N GLY A 634 -29.87 -33.05 23.16
CA GLY A 634 -29.44 -33.53 21.85
C GLY A 634 -27.99 -34.01 21.87
N ILE A 635 -27.08 -33.17 22.38
CA ILE A 635 -25.65 -33.50 22.47
C ILE A 635 -25.42 -34.66 23.44
N GLY A 636 -26.11 -34.66 24.59
CA GLY A 636 -26.03 -35.76 25.56
C GLY A 636 -26.43 -37.12 24.97
N ALA A 637 -27.45 -37.16 24.12
CA ALA A 637 -27.89 -38.39 23.45
C ALA A 637 -26.86 -38.95 22.45
N ILE A 638 -26.04 -38.09 21.86
CA ILE A 638 -24.92 -38.48 20.99
C ILE A 638 -23.78 -39.04 21.84
N LEU A 639 -23.30 -38.27 22.82
CA LEU A 639 -22.10 -38.59 23.59
C LEU A 639 -22.29 -39.79 24.52
N VAL A 640 -23.50 -40.08 25.01
CA VAL A 640 -23.75 -41.28 25.84
C VAL A 640 -23.54 -42.58 25.07
N LYS A 641 -23.61 -42.52 23.73
CA LYS A 641 -23.36 -43.65 22.82
C LYS A 641 -21.98 -43.57 22.19
N ASP A 642 -21.10 -42.68 22.65
CA ASP A 642 -19.76 -42.53 22.10
C ASP A 642 -19.00 -43.86 22.21
N ARG A 643 -18.17 -44.16 21.22
CA ARG A 643 -17.35 -45.38 21.19
C ARG A 643 -16.28 -45.39 22.28
N THR A 644 -15.77 -44.23 22.68
CA THR A 644 -14.69 -44.09 23.64
C THR A 644 -15.24 -43.96 25.06
N GLU A 645 -14.74 -44.80 25.96
CA GLU A 645 -15.15 -44.83 27.37
C GLU A 645 -14.82 -43.53 28.12
N GLU A 646 -13.75 -42.82 27.76
CA GLU A 646 -13.36 -41.54 28.36
C GLU A 646 -14.45 -40.46 28.22
N ILE A 647 -15.15 -40.44 27.07
CA ILE A 647 -16.28 -39.53 26.82
C ILE A 647 -17.45 -39.88 27.75
N ARG A 648 -17.81 -41.17 27.81
CA ARG A 648 -18.92 -41.65 28.63
C ARG A 648 -18.62 -41.48 30.12
N LEU A 649 -17.36 -41.65 30.52
CA LEU A 649 -16.84 -41.38 31.86
C LEU A 649 -16.95 -39.88 32.22
N CYS A 650 -16.57 -39.00 31.29
CA CYS A 650 -16.77 -37.56 31.46
C CYS A 650 -18.24 -37.28 31.77
N LEU A 651 -19.19 -37.80 30.97
CA LEU A 651 -20.62 -37.62 31.23
C LEU A 651 -21.04 -38.15 32.61
N ALA A 652 -20.60 -39.35 33.00
CA ALA A 652 -20.94 -39.95 34.29
C ALA A 652 -20.49 -39.08 35.47
N ARG A 653 -19.41 -38.31 35.35
CA ARG A 653 -18.91 -37.40 36.40
C ARG A 653 -19.62 -36.05 36.46
N ARG A 654 -20.46 -35.70 35.48
CA ARG A 654 -21.06 -34.35 35.38
C ARG A 654 -22.28 -34.17 36.27
N SER A 655 -22.19 -33.37 37.32
CA SER A 655 -23.29 -33.10 38.25
C SER A 655 -24.58 -32.55 37.60
N ASN A 656 -24.50 -31.92 36.43
CA ASN A 656 -25.64 -31.33 35.72
C ASN A 656 -26.15 -32.15 34.51
N LEU A 657 -25.80 -33.44 34.41
CA LEU A 657 -26.30 -34.33 33.36
C LEU A 657 -27.78 -34.65 33.56
N ASP A 658 -28.56 -34.62 32.47
CA ASP A 658 -29.97 -35.05 32.51
C ASP A 658 -30.09 -36.52 32.93
N SER A 659 -30.88 -36.76 33.98
CA SER A 659 -31.14 -38.06 34.58
C SER A 659 -31.59 -39.14 33.59
N ARG A 660 -32.17 -38.76 32.44
CA ARG A 660 -32.57 -39.71 31.39
C ARG A 660 -31.40 -40.54 30.83
N PHE A 661 -30.17 -40.03 30.94
CA PHE A 661 -28.97 -40.71 30.46
C PHE A 661 -28.38 -41.66 31.50
N PHE A 662 -28.79 -41.59 32.78
CA PHE A 662 -28.26 -42.44 33.83
C PHE A 662 -28.52 -43.92 33.57
N GLY A 663 -29.68 -44.28 33.00
CA GLY A 663 -29.97 -45.67 32.65
C GLY A 663 -29.02 -46.24 31.59
N ALA A 664 -28.64 -45.42 30.59
CA ALA A 664 -27.69 -45.84 29.57
C ALA A 664 -26.27 -46.00 30.14
N LEU A 665 -25.84 -45.08 31.02
CA LEU A 665 -24.54 -45.15 31.69
C LEU A 665 -24.47 -46.27 32.74
N ALA A 666 -25.58 -46.61 33.39
CA ALA A 666 -25.67 -47.74 34.32
C ALA A 666 -25.54 -49.08 33.61
N ALA A 667 -25.91 -49.14 32.32
CA ALA A 667 -25.76 -50.32 31.47
C ALA A 667 -24.46 -50.29 30.62
N ASP A 668 -23.54 -49.37 30.90
CA ASP A 668 -22.30 -49.23 30.14
C ASP A 668 -21.43 -50.50 30.26
N LEU A 669 -20.75 -50.89 29.18
CA LEU A 669 -19.84 -52.02 29.20
C LEU A 669 -18.60 -51.76 30.08
N CYS A 670 -18.14 -50.52 30.16
CA CYS A 670 -16.96 -50.14 30.93
C CYS A 670 -17.31 -49.95 32.41
N GLU A 671 -16.68 -50.76 33.28
CA GLU A 671 -16.93 -50.67 34.73
C GLU A 671 -16.58 -49.28 35.31
N VAL A 672 -15.58 -48.59 34.75
CA VAL A 672 -15.12 -47.30 35.27
C VAL A 672 -16.20 -46.22 35.10
N VAL A 673 -16.99 -46.30 34.02
CA VAL A 673 -18.12 -45.41 33.77
C VAL A 673 -19.22 -45.67 34.81
N ARG A 674 -19.56 -46.94 35.06
CA ARG A 674 -20.56 -47.33 36.05
C ARG A 674 -20.16 -46.95 37.48
N VAL A 675 -18.87 -47.11 37.82
CA VAL A 675 -18.30 -46.65 39.11
C VAL A 675 -18.48 -45.15 39.26
N ALA A 676 -18.11 -44.35 38.25
CA ALA A 676 -18.26 -42.90 38.31
C ALA A 676 -19.72 -42.46 38.46
N LEU A 677 -20.66 -43.18 37.84
CA LEU A 677 -22.10 -42.95 38.04
C LEU A 677 -22.53 -43.26 39.48
N ALA A 678 -22.03 -44.36 40.06
CA ALA A 678 -22.32 -44.77 41.44
C ALA A 678 -21.74 -43.81 42.50
N GLU A 679 -20.69 -43.06 42.18
CA GLU A 679 -20.08 -42.05 43.08
C GLU A 679 -20.88 -40.73 43.15
N ARG A 680 -21.92 -40.58 42.32
CA ARG A 680 -22.71 -39.35 42.23
C ARG A 680 -23.69 -39.18 43.39
N ASN A 681 -23.70 -37.99 43.99
CA ASN A 681 -24.61 -37.67 45.10
C ASN A 681 -26.04 -37.32 44.66
N ASP A 682 -26.25 -37.01 43.38
CA ASP A 682 -27.56 -36.67 42.79
C ASP A 682 -28.28 -37.89 42.16
N LEU A 683 -27.70 -39.09 42.30
CA LEU A 683 -28.31 -40.32 41.81
C LEU A 683 -29.49 -40.73 42.71
N GLY A 684 -30.67 -40.95 42.13
CA GLY A 684 -31.86 -41.35 42.90
C GLY A 684 -31.77 -42.78 43.46
N GLU A 685 -32.46 -43.05 44.58
CA GLU A 685 -32.47 -44.36 45.27
C GLU A 685 -32.77 -45.53 44.31
N VAL A 686 -33.74 -45.37 43.39
CA VAL A 686 -34.12 -46.42 42.44
C VAL A 686 -32.96 -46.83 41.54
N MET A 687 -32.18 -45.86 41.06
CA MET A 687 -31.04 -46.13 40.19
C MET A 687 -29.86 -46.73 40.97
N MET A 688 -29.62 -46.25 42.20
CA MET A 688 -28.64 -46.85 43.11
C MET A 688 -28.97 -48.32 43.44
N CYS A 689 -30.25 -48.62 43.71
CA CYS A 689 -30.70 -50.00 43.93
C CYS A 689 -30.56 -50.87 42.67
N GLY A 690 -30.74 -50.31 41.47
CA GLY A 690 -30.45 -51.00 40.22
C GLY A 690 -28.97 -51.38 40.12
N LEU A 691 -28.07 -50.43 40.40
CA LEU A 691 -26.61 -50.66 40.41
C LEU A 691 -26.14 -51.59 41.55
N ALA A 692 -26.95 -51.82 42.59
CA ALA A 692 -26.60 -52.79 43.63
C ALA A 692 -26.52 -54.23 43.10
N SER A 693 -27.19 -54.51 41.97
CA SER A 693 -27.15 -55.78 41.25
C SER A 693 -26.02 -55.88 40.23
N ASP A 694 -25.14 -54.88 40.12
CA ASP A 694 -24.02 -54.87 39.18
C ASP A 694 -23.05 -56.04 39.45
N ASP A 695 -22.46 -56.62 38.41
CA ASP A 695 -21.50 -57.71 38.57
C ASP A 695 -20.16 -57.23 39.17
N SER A 696 -19.81 -55.95 39.02
CA SER A 696 -18.54 -55.41 39.52
C SER A 696 -18.65 -54.95 40.98
N ASP A 697 -17.86 -55.58 41.84
CA ASP A 697 -17.74 -55.16 43.24
C ASP A 697 -17.19 -53.73 43.40
N ARG A 698 -16.50 -53.18 42.39
CA ARG A 698 -16.05 -51.77 42.42
C ARG A 698 -17.24 -50.81 42.35
N VAL A 699 -18.25 -51.13 41.55
CA VAL A 699 -19.50 -50.35 41.45
C VAL A 699 -20.27 -50.43 42.77
N LYS A 700 -20.42 -51.64 43.31
CA LYS A 700 -21.04 -51.85 44.64
C LYS A 700 -20.30 -51.10 45.75
N LEU A 701 -18.97 -51.12 45.74
CA LEU A 701 -18.14 -50.41 46.70
C LEU A 701 -18.32 -48.89 46.61
N ALA A 702 -18.43 -48.35 45.40
CA ALA A 702 -18.73 -46.94 45.18
C ALA A 702 -20.09 -46.54 45.76
N LEU A 703 -21.13 -47.36 45.55
CA LEU A 703 -22.46 -47.14 46.16
C LEU A 703 -22.39 -47.12 47.69
N VAL A 704 -21.69 -48.08 48.31
CA VAL A 704 -21.59 -48.16 49.77
C VAL A 704 -20.83 -46.97 50.37
N LYS A 705 -19.87 -46.40 49.62
CA LYS A 705 -19.12 -45.21 50.02
C LYS A 705 -19.83 -43.89 49.72
N ASN A 706 -20.88 -43.91 48.91
CA ASN A 706 -21.60 -42.71 48.50
C ASN A 706 -22.35 -42.10 49.68
N SER A 707 -22.18 -40.80 49.92
CA SER A 707 -22.83 -40.08 51.03
C SER A 707 -24.36 -40.00 50.91
N SER A 708 -24.91 -40.15 49.71
CA SER A 708 -26.35 -40.16 49.44
C SER A 708 -26.97 -41.57 49.51
N ALA A 709 -26.19 -42.61 49.82
CA ALA A 709 -26.69 -43.97 49.90
C ALA A 709 -27.67 -44.15 51.08
N THR A 710 -28.89 -44.59 50.78
CA THR A 710 -29.90 -44.85 51.80
C THR A 710 -29.71 -46.24 52.43
N PRO A 711 -30.31 -46.52 53.60
CA PRO A 711 -30.31 -47.88 54.17
C PRO A 711 -30.81 -48.95 53.20
N ARG A 712 -31.76 -48.59 52.34
CA ARG A 712 -32.31 -49.49 51.31
C ARG A 712 -31.27 -49.89 50.26
N VAL A 713 -30.41 -48.96 49.85
CA VAL A 713 -29.31 -49.22 48.90
C VAL A 713 -28.28 -50.14 49.54
N ILE A 714 -27.89 -49.88 50.79
CA ILE A 714 -26.93 -50.73 51.52
C ILE A 714 -27.47 -52.15 51.69
N ASP A 715 -28.75 -52.28 52.06
CA ASP A 715 -29.42 -53.58 52.18
C ASP A 715 -29.51 -54.31 50.82
N ALA A 716 -29.78 -53.58 49.73
CA ALA A 716 -29.79 -54.16 48.39
C ALA A 716 -28.41 -54.75 48.02
N VAL A 717 -27.32 -54.01 48.24
CA VAL A 717 -25.95 -54.49 47.97
C VAL A 717 -25.62 -55.73 48.82
N ALA A 718 -26.02 -55.72 50.10
CA ALA A 718 -25.77 -56.80 51.04
C ALA A 718 -26.54 -58.09 50.74
N CYS A 719 -27.79 -57.97 50.29
CA CYS A 719 -28.67 -59.10 49.99
C CYS A 719 -28.36 -59.74 48.64
N LEU A 720 -28.03 -58.94 47.63
CA LEU A 720 -27.80 -59.42 46.25
C LEU A 720 -26.39 -59.97 46.02
N SER A 721 -25.45 -59.70 46.92
CA SER A 721 -24.08 -60.24 46.81
C SER A 721 -23.94 -61.53 47.62
N GLU A 722 -23.63 -62.63 46.92
CA GLU A 722 -23.35 -63.93 47.55
C GLU A 722 -21.93 -63.95 48.15
N ASP A 723 -20.93 -63.47 47.40
CA ASP A 723 -19.54 -63.35 47.83
C ASP A 723 -19.07 -61.87 47.78
N PHE A 724 -18.55 -61.37 48.89
CA PHE A 724 -17.97 -60.03 48.94
C PHE A 724 -16.46 -60.10 48.75
N ASN A 725 -15.90 -59.27 47.87
CA ASN A 725 -14.49 -58.97 48.01
C ASN A 725 -14.22 -58.22 49.33
N LEU A 726 -12.98 -58.33 49.80
CA LEU A 726 -12.57 -57.77 51.07
C LEU A 726 -12.81 -56.24 51.19
N PRO A 727 -12.48 -55.39 50.18
CA PRO A 727 -12.80 -53.96 50.23
C PRO A 727 -14.28 -53.66 50.43
N LEU A 728 -15.17 -54.38 49.74
CA LEU A 728 -16.62 -54.22 49.85
C LEU A 728 -17.14 -54.68 51.22
N ALA A 729 -16.65 -55.82 51.72
CA ALA A 729 -17.00 -56.32 53.05
C ALA A 729 -16.61 -55.33 54.16
N ILE A 730 -15.39 -54.76 54.07
CA ILE A 730 -14.93 -53.73 55.03
C ILE A 730 -15.82 -52.47 54.94
N ALA A 731 -16.16 -52.02 53.73
CA ALA A 731 -17.00 -50.84 53.55
C ALA A 731 -18.42 -51.05 54.11
N LEU A 732 -19.02 -52.21 53.87
CA LEU A 732 -20.33 -52.59 54.42
C LEU A 732 -20.30 -52.65 55.95
N ALA A 733 -19.26 -53.27 56.53
CA ALA A 733 -19.08 -53.33 57.98
C ALA A 733 -18.91 -51.93 58.62
N ARG A 734 -18.38 -50.95 57.88
CA ARG A 734 -18.21 -49.57 58.34
C ARG A 734 -19.40 -48.66 58.05
N SER A 735 -20.36 -49.07 57.23
CA SER A 735 -21.49 -48.22 56.85
C SER A 735 -22.34 -47.84 58.06
N VAL A 736 -22.72 -46.56 58.17
CA VAL A 736 -23.62 -46.06 59.24
C VAL A 736 -25.06 -46.55 59.07
N HIS A 737 -25.41 -47.04 57.88
CA HIS A 737 -26.75 -47.54 57.55
C HIS A 737 -26.85 -49.07 57.59
N ALA A 738 -25.81 -49.76 58.08
CA ALA A 738 -25.82 -51.21 58.23
C ALA A 738 -26.84 -51.65 59.29
N ASN A 739 -27.64 -52.67 58.96
CA ASN A 739 -28.65 -53.22 59.86
C ASN A 739 -28.16 -54.49 60.60
N THR A 740 -28.97 -54.99 61.54
CA THR A 740 -28.65 -56.20 62.33
C THR A 740 -28.42 -57.45 61.47
N ALA A 741 -29.15 -57.61 60.36
CA ALA A 741 -28.97 -58.75 59.46
C ALA A 741 -27.59 -58.70 58.78
N LEU A 742 -27.16 -57.50 58.36
CA LEU A 742 -25.83 -57.27 57.82
C LEU A 742 -24.73 -57.50 58.86
N PHE A 743 -24.92 -57.06 60.11
CA PHE A 743 -23.98 -57.36 61.20
C PHE A 743 -23.81 -58.86 61.41
N LYS A 744 -24.90 -59.64 61.41
CA LYS A 744 -24.85 -61.11 61.51
C LYS A 744 -24.07 -61.75 60.36
N LYS A 745 -24.26 -61.25 59.13
CA LYS A 745 -23.55 -61.73 57.93
C LYS A 745 -22.05 -61.40 58.02
N MET A 746 -21.69 -60.18 58.40
CA MET A 746 -20.30 -59.71 58.47
C MET A 746 -19.52 -60.25 59.68
N ALA A 747 -20.18 -60.55 60.80
CA ALA A 747 -19.55 -61.17 61.97
C ALA A 747 -19.08 -62.61 61.70
N LYS A 748 -19.60 -63.27 60.67
CA LYS A 748 -19.17 -64.61 60.23
C LYS A 748 -18.18 -64.57 59.06
N PHE A 749 -17.73 -63.38 58.65
CA PHE A 749 -16.84 -63.22 57.50
C PHE A 749 -15.43 -63.75 57.83
N ASN A 750 -14.76 -64.40 56.88
CA ASN A 750 -13.47 -65.05 57.13
C ASN A 750 -12.34 -64.07 57.51
N ASP A 751 -12.38 -62.83 57.01
CA ASP A 751 -11.34 -61.83 57.29
C ASP A 751 -11.55 -61.16 58.66
N GLU A 752 -10.50 -61.19 59.49
CA GLU A 752 -10.48 -60.61 60.83
C GLU A 752 -10.77 -59.11 60.86
N ARG A 753 -10.40 -58.34 59.83
CA ARG A 753 -10.64 -56.89 59.81
C ARG A 753 -12.13 -56.59 59.69
N VAL A 754 -12.87 -57.40 58.93
CA VAL A 754 -14.32 -57.24 58.77
C VAL A 754 -15.01 -57.49 60.11
N ARG A 755 -14.67 -58.61 60.77
CA ARG A 755 -15.21 -58.98 62.07
C ARG A 755 -14.81 -57.97 63.17
N LEU A 756 -13.58 -57.48 63.17
CA LEU A 756 -13.12 -56.43 64.09
C LEU A 756 -13.91 -55.13 63.90
N ASN A 757 -14.16 -54.70 62.65
CA ASN A 757 -15.00 -53.52 62.38
C ASN A 757 -16.41 -53.70 62.95
N ILE A 758 -16.98 -54.91 62.97
CA ILE A 758 -18.28 -55.17 63.64
C ILE A 758 -18.14 -55.16 65.17
N ALA A 759 -17.08 -55.75 65.72
CA ALA A 759 -16.87 -55.84 67.17
C ALA A 759 -16.75 -54.47 67.86
N VAL A 760 -16.23 -53.45 67.18
CA VAL A 760 -16.04 -52.08 67.71
C VAL A 760 -17.26 -51.15 67.53
N ARG A 761 -18.32 -51.61 66.86
CA ARG A 761 -19.51 -50.79 66.56
C ARG A 761 -20.45 -50.64 67.74
N LYS A 762 -20.72 -49.39 68.14
CA LYS A 762 -21.58 -49.09 69.30
C LYS A 762 -23.06 -49.44 69.08
N ASP A 763 -23.49 -49.53 67.82
CA ASP A 763 -24.85 -49.87 67.39
C ASP A 763 -25.05 -51.36 67.10
N CYS A 764 -24.03 -52.18 67.34
CA CYS A 764 -24.11 -53.63 67.16
C CYS A 764 -25.00 -54.27 68.23
N THR A 765 -25.76 -55.31 67.85
CA THR A 765 -26.71 -55.97 68.76
C THR A 765 -26.00 -56.96 69.69
N HIS A 766 -26.56 -57.14 70.89
CA HIS A 766 -25.99 -58.03 71.92
C HIS A 766 -25.77 -59.46 71.41
N ASP A 767 -26.71 -60.00 70.62
CA ASP A 767 -26.61 -61.35 70.04
C ASP A 767 -25.43 -61.50 69.06
N VAL A 768 -25.11 -60.47 68.28
CA VAL A 768 -23.96 -60.48 67.36
C VAL A 768 -22.65 -60.35 68.14
N LEU A 769 -22.56 -59.42 69.10
CA LEU A 769 -21.37 -59.25 69.93
C LEU A 769 -21.07 -60.49 70.78
N ALA A 770 -22.10 -61.16 71.31
CA ALA A 770 -21.95 -62.40 72.06
C ALA A 770 -21.34 -63.52 71.20
N GLY A 771 -21.72 -63.63 69.93
CA GLY A 771 -21.11 -64.57 68.99
C GLY A 771 -19.63 -64.29 68.71
N LEU A 772 -19.22 -63.02 68.73
CA LEU A 772 -17.81 -62.61 68.53
C LEU A 772 -16.92 -62.80 69.78
N LEU A 773 -17.49 -63.14 70.94
CA LEU A 773 -16.70 -63.53 72.12
C LEU A 773 -16.02 -64.89 71.94
N GLU A 774 -16.54 -65.71 71.04
CA GLU A 774 -15.99 -67.03 70.69
C GLU A 774 -15.06 -66.96 69.45
N ASP A 775 -14.77 -65.76 68.94
CA ASP A 775 -13.90 -65.57 67.77
C ASP A 775 -12.48 -66.11 68.02
N GLU A 776 -11.84 -66.65 67.00
CA GLU A 776 -10.48 -67.17 67.08
C GLU A 776 -9.45 -66.07 67.40
N ASN A 777 -9.68 -64.84 66.92
CA ASN A 777 -8.77 -63.71 67.12
C ASN A 777 -9.02 -63.01 68.47
N GLU A 778 -7.97 -62.90 69.30
CA GLU A 778 -8.03 -62.31 70.64
C GLU A 778 -8.46 -60.83 70.66
N GLU A 779 -8.03 -60.04 69.69
CA GLU A 779 -8.36 -58.61 69.62
C GLU A 779 -9.84 -58.39 69.33
N ILE A 780 -10.44 -59.27 68.52
CA ILE A 780 -11.88 -59.24 68.25
C ILE A 780 -12.67 -59.59 69.53
N ARG A 781 -12.25 -60.62 70.27
CA ARG A 781 -12.88 -60.99 71.56
C ARG A 781 -12.80 -59.84 72.56
N LYS A 782 -11.65 -59.18 72.68
CA LYS A 782 -11.47 -58.00 73.56
C LYS A 782 -12.36 -56.84 73.14
N ALA A 783 -12.39 -56.52 71.85
CA ALA A 783 -13.23 -55.46 71.31
C ALA A 783 -14.72 -55.73 71.55
N ALA A 784 -15.18 -56.95 71.27
CA ALA A 784 -16.57 -57.36 71.49
C ALA A 784 -16.96 -57.29 72.97
N LYS A 785 -16.10 -57.80 73.88
CA LYS A 785 -16.30 -57.73 75.32
C LYS A 785 -16.36 -56.29 75.82
N TRP A 786 -15.40 -55.45 75.41
CA TRP A 786 -15.39 -54.04 75.79
C TRP A 786 -16.66 -53.33 75.32
N ASN A 787 -17.11 -53.61 74.11
CA ASN A 787 -18.32 -52.99 73.56
C ASN A 787 -19.60 -53.47 74.27
N LEU A 788 -19.69 -54.76 74.61
CA LEU A 788 -20.74 -55.33 75.48
C LEU A 788 -20.78 -54.66 76.86
N ASP A 789 -19.63 -54.53 77.50
CA ASP A 789 -19.50 -53.94 78.85
C ASP A 789 -19.85 -52.43 78.87
N ASN A 790 -19.59 -51.70 77.78
CA ASN A 790 -19.78 -50.24 77.71
C ASN A 790 -21.07 -49.78 77.02
N TYR A 791 -21.61 -50.56 76.07
CA TYR A 791 -22.74 -50.18 75.22
C TYR A 791 -23.86 -51.24 75.14
N GLY A 792 -23.66 -52.45 75.67
CA GLY A 792 -24.58 -53.59 75.60
C GLY A 792 -25.93 -53.44 76.32
N CYS A 793 -26.27 -52.25 76.79
CA CYS A 793 -27.51 -51.92 77.52
C CYS A 793 -28.57 -51.17 76.68
N LEU A 794 -28.54 -51.21 75.34
CA LEU A 794 -29.73 -50.89 74.55
C LEU A 794 -30.72 -52.06 74.64
N LYS A 795 -31.41 -52.13 75.80
CA LYS A 795 -32.51 -53.05 76.05
C LYS A 795 -33.58 -52.81 74.98
N THR A 796 -33.93 -53.88 74.27
CA THR A 796 -35.18 -54.03 73.54
C THR A 796 -36.35 -53.61 74.44
N ASN A 797 -37.11 -52.61 74.02
CA ASN A 797 -38.51 -52.43 74.38
C ASN A 797 -39.32 -52.42 73.09
#